data_AF-A0A929YJY4-F1
#
_entry.id   AF-A0A929YJY4-F1
#
_cell.length_a   1.000
_cell.length_b   1.000
_cell.length_c   1.000
_cell.angle_alpha   90.00
_cell.angle_beta   90.00
_cell.angle_gamma   90.00
#
_symmetry.space_group_name_H-M   'P 1'
#
loop_
_entity.id
_entity.type
_entity.pdbx_description
1 polymer ?
#
loop_
_entity_poly.entity_id
_entity_poly.type
_entity_poly.pdbx_seq_one_letter_code
_entity_poly.pdbx_strand_id
1 'polypeptide(L)'
;MKNKKGLRLTIVLALICSILVTAMPLASFAADDISTTQTAPATRTYKVRHVRQTLDGNYNDESLAEYETLTGNVGDKTEAKASKSYDGFQALTPEQVQIAASGDITVTVYYARKSYTTYFKTADPTKDFSQTNRYEESQPAPPALDINGNMFMYWEYVDENGVIKNWQPGLQPAKDMTVYAKYDVAINASYRVNYWYQNATDELSISDDEKTYTLFDTETKMGEVNRAPSFDVTSRETKYKLPNLDKTTKANLNKIVNSDGSTVVNVYYDRPVITYTFVYYNLDTGVEDHRVDYKGIYGHSTEEVDAFDPKYRWSSGTIANSNRKSMPAIFTVIPNFTKDDYNMEFHARALAEPSNSEIYIVVHYQNPDGTWTRDMKKKKLRSATYDYLNFSTYFTSNVAYTYVYYYWTNSEDEFTTDVSASNAQLNPYTSGQKIAILQNGKVVNDYDGDGVGYVHAYAELKQYDLHFENSGNNDVKLRYGASLSYASSEIDNPIKPANVPAAYIFDGWYTSAGLEEGTEYKPDMKMGTQDKFLYAKWKKPNVKVAVEGNGAESELPSIIEIPMFENVYEELSMIPSKADHWFAGWYKDAALTSAFSLNESITQDITIYAKWAGRQQANWEVRYVDEDGNPLATSELGTDNLYAVLYKSALNIPGYAVDYADKNLSLLSADDVNTVTFVYSKQKPAETIEAPKDAKSNVPNTGDSSNIALYGAAMAISGLGIILIVAAKRKHS
;
A
#
# COMPACT_ATOMS: atom_id res chain seq x y z
N MET A 1 37.57 -7.15 1.57
CA MET A 1 38.21 -8.29 2.26
C MET A 1 38.10 -9.52 1.38
N LYS A 2 39.24 -10.15 1.08
CA LYS A 2 39.37 -11.40 0.33
C LYS A 2 39.01 -12.57 1.24
N ASN A 3 38.36 -13.61 0.73
CA ASN A 3 38.96 -14.95 0.68
C ASN A 3 38.13 -15.95 -0.14
N LYS A 4 38.78 -16.44 -1.20
CA LYS A 4 38.54 -17.73 -1.85
C LYS A 4 39.36 -18.82 -1.14
N LYS A 5 38.86 -20.06 -1.17
CA LYS A 5 39.53 -21.38 -1.38
C LYS A 5 38.77 -22.44 -0.56
N GLY A 6 38.52 -23.66 -1.04
CA GLY A 6 39.01 -24.35 -2.22
C GLY A 6 38.36 -25.73 -2.39
N LEU A 7 38.62 -26.32 -3.56
CA LEU A 7 38.19 -27.64 -4.02
C LEU A 7 39.39 -28.61 -4.01
N ARG A 8 39.18 -29.87 -3.57
CA ARG A 8 39.78 -31.17 -4.01
C ARG A 8 39.70 -32.19 -2.83
N LEU A 9 38.87 -33.25 -2.87
CA LEU A 9 39.07 -34.60 -3.47
C LEU A 9 40.34 -35.30 -2.89
N THR A 10 40.30 -36.37 -2.09
CA THR A 10 39.99 -37.81 -2.37
C THR A 10 39.92 -38.62 -1.04
N ILE A 11 38.90 -39.44 -0.72
CA ILE A 11 38.64 -40.90 -1.00
C ILE A 11 39.40 -41.92 -0.09
N VAL A 12 38.62 -42.89 0.44
CA VAL A 12 38.86 -44.30 0.90
C VAL A 12 38.68 -44.51 2.42
N LEU A 13 38.02 -45.54 2.99
CA LEU A 13 36.98 -46.56 2.65
C LEU A 13 36.96 -47.55 3.85
N ALA A 14 35.78 -47.94 4.35
CA ALA A 14 35.47 -49.21 5.06
C ALA A 14 33.93 -49.21 5.29
N LEU A 15 33.01 -49.97 4.67
CA LEU A 15 32.93 -51.35 4.12
C LEU A 15 33.18 -52.39 5.25
N ILE A 16 32.33 -53.40 5.55
CA ILE A 16 31.61 -54.41 4.73
C ILE A 16 30.47 -55.04 5.60
N CYS A 17 29.26 -55.34 5.12
CA CYS A 17 28.79 -56.63 4.53
C CYS A 17 27.27 -56.55 4.32
N SER A 18 26.59 -57.10 3.32
CA SER A 18 26.88 -57.77 2.04
C SER A 18 25.49 -57.87 1.37
N ILE A 19 25.33 -57.62 0.07
CA ILE A 19 25.32 -58.65 -0.97
C ILE A 19 25.69 -57.99 -2.30
N LEU A 20 26.75 -58.52 -2.93
CA LEU A 20 27.00 -58.43 -4.36
C LEU A 20 25.93 -59.23 -5.12
N VAL A 21 25.38 -58.67 -6.19
CA VAL A 21 25.17 -59.46 -7.40
C VAL A 21 25.84 -58.73 -8.57
N THR A 22 26.69 -59.49 -9.22
CA THR A 22 27.59 -59.19 -10.32
C THR A 22 26.85 -58.78 -11.59
N ALA A 23 27.40 -57.79 -12.29
CA ALA A 23 27.25 -57.66 -13.73
C ALA A 23 27.81 -58.92 -14.41
N MET A 24 26.93 -59.87 -14.70
CA MET A 24 27.03 -60.73 -15.87
C MET A 24 26.28 -60.00 -17.01
N PRO A 25 26.60 -60.25 -18.29
CA PRO A 25 25.66 -59.86 -19.32
C PRO A 25 24.34 -60.55 -18.94
N LEU A 26 23.24 -59.79 -18.88
CA LEU A 26 21.97 -60.43 -19.18
C LEU A 26 22.16 -60.95 -20.60
N ALA A 27 22.66 -62.20 -20.72
CA ALA A 27 22.01 -63.13 -21.60
C ALA A 27 20.52 -62.86 -21.39
N SER A 28 19.87 -62.40 -22.46
CA SER A 28 18.44 -62.22 -22.49
C SER A 28 17.84 -63.41 -21.75
N PHE A 29 17.34 -63.17 -20.53
CA PHE A 29 16.06 -63.76 -20.23
C PHE A 29 15.21 -63.14 -21.31
N ALA A 30 15.02 -63.89 -22.40
CA ALA A 30 13.82 -63.71 -23.17
C ALA A 30 12.74 -63.69 -22.08
N ALA A 31 12.17 -62.52 -21.79
CA ALA A 31 10.79 -62.49 -21.37
C ALA A 31 10.15 -63.45 -22.37
N ASP A 32 9.64 -64.59 -21.90
CA ASP A 32 9.06 -65.60 -22.81
C ASP A 32 8.25 -64.81 -23.83
N ASP A 33 8.76 -64.69 -25.06
CA ASP A 33 8.24 -63.70 -26.00
C ASP A 33 6.79 -64.13 -26.18
N ILE A 34 5.86 -63.32 -25.66
CA ILE A 34 4.44 -63.66 -25.74
C ILE A 34 4.14 -63.65 -27.22
N SER A 35 3.95 -64.84 -27.78
CA SER A 35 3.70 -64.97 -29.20
C SER A 35 2.35 -64.34 -29.49
N THR A 36 2.33 -63.33 -30.37
CA THR A 36 1.09 -62.69 -30.80
C THR A 36 0.64 -63.25 -32.15
N THR A 37 -0.66 -63.38 -32.35
CA THR A 37 -1.25 -63.77 -33.65
C THR A 37 -1.52 -62.56 -34.52
N GLN A 38 -1.63 -61.36 -33.93
CA GLN A 38 -1.74 -60.10 -34.65
C GLN A 38 -0.52 -59.21 -34.45
N THR A 39 -0.19 -58.45 -35.48
CA THR A 39 0.84 -57.40 -35.40
C THR A 39 0.24 -56.16 -34.75
N ALA A 40 0.90 -55.65 -33.69
CA ALA A 40 0.50 -54.39 -33.08
C ALA A 40 0.55 -53.26 -34.12
N PRO A 41 -0.51 -52.43 -34.24
CA PRO A 41 -0.48 -51.29 -35.15
C PRO A 41 0.56 -50.26 -34.66
N ALA A 42 1.17 -49.51 -35.58
CA ALA A 42 2.11 -48.45 -35.22
C ALA A 42 1.41 -47.30 -34.46
N THR A 43 0.17 -46.99 -34.85
CA THR A 43 -0.64 -45.93 -34.26
C THR A 43 -2.08 -46.39 -34.02
N ARG A 44 -2.74 -45.76 -33.06
CA ARG A 44 -4.16 -45.99 -32.74
C ARG A 44 -4.87 -44.68 -32.46
N THR A 45 -6.16 -44.68 -32.76
CA THR A 45 -7.05 -43.60 -32.34
C THR A 45 -7.56 -43.84 -30.92
N TYR A 46 -7.73 -42.76 -30.18
CA TYR A 46 -8.36 -42.75 -28.86
C TYR A 46 -9.34 -41.58 -28.75
N LYS A 47 -10.32 -41.72 -27.87
CA LYS A 47 -11.31 -40.67 -27.59
C LYS A 47 -10.83 -39.79 -26.45
N VAL A 48 -11.14 -38.51 -26.53
CA VAL A 48 -11.04 -37.57 -25.40
C VAL A 48 -12.43 -37.10 -25.04
N ARG A 49 -12.83 -37.32 -23.78
CA ARG A 49 -14.12 -36.91 -23.21
C ARG A 49 -13.94 -35.60 -22.46
N HIS A 50 -14.49 -34.51 -22.98
CA HIS A 50 -14.51 -33.20 -22.33
C HIS A 50 -15.82 -33.04 -21.58
N VAL A 51 -15.79 -32.97 -20.25
CA VAL A 51 -17.02 -32.93 -19.44
C VAL A 51 -17.06 -31.74 -18.50
N ARG A 52 -18.19 -31.01 -18.52
CA ARG A 52 -18.46 -29.90 -17.60
C ARG A 52 -19.11 -30.39 -16.32
N GLN A 53 -18.76 -29.76 -15.20
CA GLN A 53 -19.29 -30.08 -13.88
C GLN A 53 -20.77 -29.66 -13.74
N THR A 54 -21.58 -30.54 -13.14
CA THR A 54 -22.97 -30.23 -12.75
C THR A 54 -23.02 -29.29 -11.54
N LEU A 55 -24.20 -28.74 -11.22
CA LEU A 55 -24.39 -27.92 -10.01
C LEU A 55 -24.19 -28.71 -8.70
N ASP A 56 -24.38 -30.02 -8.72
CA ASP A 56 -24.11 -30.89 -7.57
C ASP A 56 -22.62 -31.27 -7.44
N GLY A 57 -21.78 -30.80 -8.38
CA GLY A 57 -20.33 -30.97 -8.32
C GLY A 57 -19.78 -32.25 -8.95
N ASN A 58 -20.60 -33.05 -9.63
CA ASN A 58 -20.19 -34.29 -10.30
C ASN A 58 -19.93 -34.10 -11.82
N TYR A 59 -19.40 -35.14 -12.47
CA TYR A 59 -19.03 -35.14 -13.90
C TYR A 59 -19.65 -36.32 -14.68
N ASN A 60 -20.72 -36.89 -14.15
CA ASN A 60 -21.35 -38.10 -14.70
C ASN A 60 -22.42 -37.78 -15.75
N ASP A 61 -22.83 -36.51 -15.88
CA ASP A 61 -23.85 -36.09 -16.85
C ASP A 61 -23.29 -36.04 -18.27
N GLU A 62 -23.63 -37.04 -19.08
CA GLU A 62 -23.22 -37.13 -20.49
C GLU A 62 -23.80 -36.02 -21.37
N SER A 63 -24.87 -35.32 -20.97
CA SER A 63 -25.38 -34.17 -21.74
C SER A 63 -24.43 -32.97 -21.70
N LEU A 64 -23.54 -32.96 -20.71
CA LEU A 64 -22.49 -31.95 -20.53
C LEU A 64 -21.14 -32.40 -21.09
N ALA A 65 -21.07 -33.59 -21.69
CA ALA A 65 -19.88 -34.16 -22.28
C ALA A 65 -19.82 -33.97 -23.80
N GLU A 66 -18.63 -33.71 -24.31
CA GLU A 66 -18.34 -33.71 -25.74
C GLU A 66 -17.09 -34.52 -26.03
N TYR A 67 -17.01 -35.08 -27.24
CA TYR A 67 -15.94 -36.01 -27.61
C TYR A 67 -15.10 -35.47 -28.76
N GLU A 68 -13.81 -35.74 -28.70
CA GLU A 68 -12.91 -35.64 -29.85
C GLU A 68 -12.12 -36.94 -30.02
N THR A 69 -11.51 -37.11 -31.18
CA THR A 69 -10.68 -38.29 -31.50
C THR A 69 -9.29 -37.82 -31.86
N LEU A 70 -8.29 -38.37 -31.16
CA LEU A 70 -6.87 -38.13 -31.40
C LEU A 70 -6.20 -39.44 -31.83
N THR A 71 -5.02 -39.33 -32.43
CA THR A 71 -4.18 -40.47 -32.83
C THR A 71 -2.86 -40.40 -32.09
N GLY A 72 -2.40 -41.52 -31.52
CA GLY A 72 -1.09 -41.64 -30.88
C GLY A 72 -0.36 -42.92 -31.29
N ASN A 73 0.94 -42.99 -31.00
CA ASN A 73 1.72 -44.20 -31.25
C ASN A 73 1.44 -45.23 -30.16
N VAL A 74 1.40 -46.52 -30.53
CA VAL A 74 1.32 -47.60 -29.54
C VAL A 74 2.62 -47.63 -28.72
N GLY A 75 2.49 -47.74 -27.40
CA GLY A 75 3.59 -47.69 -26.43
C GLY A 75 3.83 -46.32 -25.80
N ASP A 76 3.41 -45.23 -26.46
CA ASP A 76 3.52 -43.86 -25.92
C ASP A 76 2.36 -43.56 -24.94
N LYS A 77 2.50 -42.50 -24.15
CA LYS A 77 1.37 -41.94 -23.38
C LYS A 77 0.44 -41.15 -24.30
N THR A 78 -0.83 -41.09 -23.95
CA THR A 78 -1.80 -40.16 -24.55
C THR A 78 -1.33 -38.72 -24.37
N GLU A 79 -1.81 -37.83 -25.24
CA GLU A 79 -1.53 -36.39 -25.20
C GLU A 79 -2.84 -35.59 -25.13
N ALA A 80 -3.83 -36.09 -24.39
CA ALA A 80 -5.09 -35.41 -24.21
C ALA A 80 -4.86 -34.04 -23.54
N LYS A 81 -5.47 -32.98 -24.10
CA LYS A 81 -5.32 -31.61 -23.59
C LYS A 81 -6.69 -30.97 -23.47
N ALA A 82 -6.76 -29.88 -22.71
CA ALA A 82 -7.92 -29.01 -22.69
C ALA A 82 -8.02 -28.22 -24.01
N SER A 83 -8.42 -28.89 -25.09
CA SER A 83 -8.61 -28.30 -26.43
C SER A 83 -9.85 -27.42 -26.53
N LYS A 84 -10.83 -27.61 -25.62
CA LYS A 84 -12.07 -26.83 -25.54
C LYS A 84 -12.02 -25.77 -24.46
N SER A 85 -12.74 -24.67 -24.68
CA SER A 85 -12.96 -23.60 -23.72
C SER A 85 -14.46 -23.45 -23.46
N TYR A 86 -14.84 -23.37 -22.19
CA TYR A 86 -16.22 -23.19 -21.77
C TYR A 86 -16.30 -22.02 -20.79
N ASP A 87 -17.12 -21.02 -21.12
CA ASP A 87 -17.35 -19.89 -20.24
C ASP A 87 -17.87 -20.35 -18.89
N GLY A 88 -17.30 -19.82 -17.81
CA GLY A 88 -17.67 -20.20 -16.46
C GLY A 88 -17.07 -21.52 -15.94
N PHE A 89 -16.17 -22.16 -16.70
CA PHE A 89 -15.47 -23.37 -16.27
C PHE A 89 -13.94 -23.23 -16.35
N GLN A 90 -13.24 -24.05 -15.57
CA GLN A 90 -11.79 -24.21 -15.60
C GLN A 90 -11.46 -25.65 -15.97
N ALA A 91 -10.62 -25.83 -17.00
CA ALA A 91 -10.10 -27.15 -17.34
C ALA A 91 -9.10 -27.61 -16.27
N LEU A 92 -9.22 -28.87 -15.86
CA LEU A 92 -8.25 -29.57 -15.02
C LEU A 92 -7.26 -30.33 -15.90
N THR A 93 -6.06 -30.57 -15.36
CA THR A 93 -5.04 -31.38 -16.04
C THR A 93 -5.53 -32.82 -16.18
N PRO A 94 -5.67 -33.36 -17.41
CA PRO A 94 -6.10 -34.73 -17.61
C PRO A 94 -4.98 -35.72 -17.30
N GLU A 95 -5.35 -36.88 -16.76
CA GLU A 95 -4.46 -38.00 -16.54
C GLU A 95 -4.09 -38.67 -17.87
N GLN A 96 -2.79 -38.88 -18.10
CA GLN A 96 -2.31 -39.50 -19.35
C GLN A 96 -2.02 -40.98 -19.15
N VAL A 97 -2.48 -41.80 -20.09
CA VAL A 97 -2.38 -43.26 -20.03
C VAL A 97 -1.57 -43.81 -21.19
N GLN A 98 -0.93 -44.97 -21.01
CA GLN A 98 -0.17 -45.61 -22.08
C GLN A 98 -1.11 -46.26 -23.11
N ILE A 99 -0.79 -46.08 -24.40
CA ILE A 99 -1.56 -46.61 -25.52
C ILE A 99 -1.14 -48.05 -25.80
N ALA A 100 -2.05 -48.99 -25.57
CA ALA A 100 -1.88 -50.41 -25.84
C ALA A 100 -2.18 -50.78 -27.30
N ALA A 101 -1.83 -51.99 -27.73
CA ALA A 101 -2.02 -52.47 -29.09
C ALA A 101 -3.50 -52.66 -29.49
N SER A 102 -4.41 -52.87 -28.54
CA SER A 102 -5.86 -52.99 -28.78
C SER A 102 -6.71 -52.55 -27.56
N GLY A 103 -8.03 -52.58 -27.65
CA GLY A 103 -8.97 -52.20 -26.58
C GLY A 103 -9.28 -50.70 -26.45
N ASP A 104 -10.30 -50.34 -25.69
CA ASP A 104 -10.87 -48.99 -25.68
C ASP A 104 -10.06 -47.99 -24.86
N ILE A 105 -9.88 -46.78 -25.41
CA ILE A 105 -9.17 -45.66 -24.77
C ILE A 105 -10.04 -44.40 -24.83
N THR A 106 -10.53 -43.96 -23.68
CA THR A 106 -11.28 -42.71 -23.51
C THR A 106 -10.69 -41.92 -22.34
N VAL A 107 -9.82 -40.95 -22.65
CA VAL A 107 -9.20 -40.07 -21.64
C VAL A 107 -10.17 -38.93 -21.32
N THR A 108 -10.34 -38.59 -20.04
CA THR A 108 -11.28 -37.53 -19.64
C THR A 108 -10.57 -36.24 -19.27
N VAL A 109 -11.04 -35.12 -19.83
CA VAL A 109 -10.69 -33.76 -19.42
C VAL A 109 -11.87 -33.18 -18.64
N TYR A 110 -11.65 -32.91 -17.36
CA TYR A 110 -12.66 -32.37 -16.47
C TYR A 110 -12.66 -30.84 -16.51
N TYR A 111 -13.85 -30.24 -16.60
CA TYR A 111 -14.03 -28.79 -16.55
C TYR A 111 -14.81 -28.41 -15.30
N ALA A 112 -14.09 -28.03 -14.25
CA ALA A 112 -14.65 -27.63 -12.97
C ALA A 112 -15.38 -26.28 -13.10
N ARG A 113 -16.54 -26.16 -12.45
CA ARG A 113 -17.37 -24.95 -12.51
C ARG A 113 -16.74 -23.87 -11.64
N LYS A 114 -16.49 -22.70 -12.24
CA LYS A 114 -15.96 -21.54 -11.51
C LYS A 114 -17.04 -20.95 -10.62
N SER A 115 -16.59 -20.30 -9.55
CA SER A 115 -17.45 -19.43 -8.73
C SER A 115 -17.16 -17.98 -9.11
N TYR A 116 -18.21 -17.18 -9.14
CA TYR A 116 -18.14 -15.75 -9.42
C TYR A 116 -18.85 -14.99 -8.32
N THR A 117 -18.45 -13.74 -8.14
CA THR A 117 -18.89 -12.92 -7.03
C THR A 117 -19.66 -11.71 -7.52
N THR A 118 -20.80 -11.47 -6.87
CA THR A 118 -21.50 -10.19 -6.95
C THR A 118 -21.16 -9.38 -5.72
N TYR A 119 -20.47 -8.26 -5.92
CA TYR A 119 -20.09 -7.31 -4.90
C TYR A 119 -21.17 -6.24 -4.76
N PHE A 120 -21.73 -6.12 -3.56
CA PHE A 120 -22.79 -5.16 -3.22
C PHE A 120 -22.19 -3.97 -2.50
N LYS A 121 -22.08 -2.85 -3.20
CA LYS A 121 -21.51 -1.60 -2.72
C LYS A 121 -22.60 -0.69 -2.15
N THR A 122 -22.46 -0.30 -0.89
CA THR A 122 -23.42 0.55 -0.18
C THR A 122 -22.86 1.96 0.00
N ALA A 123 -23.67 2.87 0.56
CA ALA A 123 -23.21 4.22 0.88
C ALA A 123 -22.23 4.26 2.07
N ASP A 124 -22.24 3.22 2.91
CA ASP A 124 -21.32 3.02 4.02
C ASP A 124 -20.46 1.79 3.72
N PRO A 125 -19.17 1.96 3.33
CA PRO A 125 -18.31 0.83 2.98
C PRO A 125 -18.19 -0.25 4.06
N THR A 126 -18.51 0.06 5.33
CA THR A 126 -18.53 -0.94 6.43
C THR A 126 -19.73 -1.90 6.36
N LYS A 127 -20.71 -1.61 5.51
CA LYS A 127 -21.91 -2.39 5.24
C LYS A 127 -21.88 -3.06 3.86
N ASP A 128 -20.79 -2.90 3.10
CA ASP A 128 -20.57 -3.65 1.87
C ASP A 128 -20.58 -5.15 2.17
N PHE A 129 -21.16 -5.93 1.26
CA PHE A 129 -21.16 -7.38 1.34
C PHE A 129 -21.01 -7.99 -0.05
N SER A 130 -20.77 -9.29 -0.11
CA SER A 130 -20.64 -10.03 -1.36
C SER A 130 -21.48 -11.31 -1.30
N GLN A 131 -21.88 -11.78 -2.47
CA GLN A 131 -22.43 -13.12 -2.64
C GLN A 131 -21.63 -13.85 -3.70
N THR A 132 -21.10 -15.01 -3.35
CA THR A 132 -20.37 -15.89 -4.26
C THR A 132 -21.25 -17.08 -4.59
N ASN A 133 -21.49 -17.31 -5.88
CA ASN A 133 -22.26 -18.43 -6.38
C ASN A 133 -21.47 -19.10 -7.51
N ARG A 134 -21.69 -20.38 -7.74
CA ARG A 134 -21.14 -21.07 -8.91
C ARG A 134 -21.80 -20.54 -10.18
N TYR A 135 -21.10 -20.58 -11.30
CA TYR A 135 -21.69 -20.19 -12.59
C TYR A 135 -23.05 -20.89 -12.82
N GLU A 136 -24.07 -20.16 -13.26
CA GLU A 136 -25.47 -20.62 -13.44
C GLU A 136 -26.20 -21.08 -12.16
N GLU A 137 -25.62 -20.93 -10.98
CA GLU A 137 -26.35 -21.13 -9.72
C GLU A 137 -27.30 -19.95 -9.48
N SER A 138 -28.49 -20.23 -8.93
CA SER A 138 -29.48 -19.20 -8.64
C SER A 138 -29.01 -18.32 -7.47
N GLN A 139 -28.89 -17.03 -7.72
CA GLN A 139 -28.53 -16.04 -6.69
C GLN A 139 -29.73 -15.75 -5.79
N PRO A 140 -29.58 -15.76 -4.46
CA PRO A 140 -30.65 -15.36 -3.55
C PRO A 140 -30.87 -13.84 -3.58
N ALA A 141 -32.06 -13.40 -3.15
CA ALA A 141 -32.30 -11.97 -2.94
C ALA A 141 -31.36 -11.43 -1.84
N PRO A 142 -30.72 -10.25 -2.05
CA PRO A 142 -29.87 -9.66 -1.04
C PRO A 142 -30.69 -9.24 0.19
N PRO A 143 -30.07 -9.20 1.38
CA PRO A 143 -30.73 -8.75 2.60
C PRO A 143 -31.24 -7.31 2.45
N ALA A 144 -32.34 -7.00 3.13
CA ALA A 144 -32.87 -5.64 3.20
C ALA A 144 -31.84 -4.72 3.90
N LEU A 145 -31.58 -3.56 3.29
CA LEU A 145 -30.66 -2.57 3.83
C LEU A 145 -31.40 -1.60 4.76
N ASP A 146 -30.90 -1.43 5.99
CA ASP A 146 -31.27 -0.35 6.91
C ASP A 146 -30.03 0.52 7.14
N ILE A 147 -29.93 1.63 6.40
CA ILE A 147 -28.76 2.52 6.43
C ILE A 147 -29.21 3.96 6.71
N ASN A 148 -28.91 4.44 7.91
CA ASN A 148 -28.84 5.87 8.29
C ASN A 148 -30.04 6.74 7.88
N GLY A 149 -31.27 6.20 7.89
CA GLY A 149 -32.48 6.97 7.58
C GLY A 149 -32.67 7.35 6.11
N ASN A 150 -31.78 6.88 5.20
CA ASN A 150 -31.98 7.00 3.76
C ASN A 150 -32.83 5.83 3.25
N MET A 151 -33.88 6.09 2.47
CA MET A 151 -34.70 5.03 1.87
C MET A 151 -33.94 4.34 0.74
N PHE A 152 -33.60 3.05 0.92
CA PHE A 152 -33.09 2.18 -0.13
C PHE A 152 -34.14 1.99 -1.22
N MET A 153 -33.72 2.11 -2.49
CA MET A 153 -34.61 1.99 -3.65
C MET A 153 -34.39 0.68 -4.41
N TYR A 154 -33.20 0.51 -4.99
CA TYR A 154 -32.83 -0.67 -5.78
C TYR A 154 -31.31 -0.79 -5.91
N TRP A 155 -30.86 -1.94 -6.40
CA TRP A 155 -29.47 -2.17 -6.80
C TRP A 155 -29.30 -1.85 -8.28
N GLU A 156 -28.24 -1.13 -8.64
CA GLU A 156 -27.91 -0.81 -10.03
C GLU A 156 -26.49 -1.27 -10.39
N TYR A 157 -26.27 -1.56 -11.67
CA TYR A 157 -24.94 -1.86 -12.20
C TYR A 157 -24.79 -1.23 -13.58
N VAL A 158 -23.54 -1.04 -13.99
CA VAL A 158 -23.21 -0.55 -15.32
C VAL A 158 -22.88 -1.75 -16.20
N ASP A 159 -23.60 -1.92 -17.31
CA ASP A 159 -23.32 -2.98 -18.28
C ASP A 159 -22.07 -2.70 -19.13
N GLU A 160 -21.68 -3.65 -19.97
CA GLU A 160 -20.47 -3.56 -20.81
C GLU A 160 -20.48 -2.37 -21.79
N ASN A 161 -21.66 -1.80 -22.06
CA ASN A 161 -21.83 -0.64 -22.94
C ASN A 161 -21.87 0.68 -22.16
N GLY A 162 -21.65 0.66 -20.85
CA GLY A 162 -21.71 1.85 -20.00
C GLY A 162 -23.14 2.25 -19.61
N VAL A 163 -24.14 1.39 -19.81
CA VAL A 163 -25.55 1.71 -19.51
C VAL A 163 -25.92 1.23 -18.10
N ILE A 164 -26.54 2.10 -17.32
CA ILE A 164 -27.05 1.76 -15.98
C ILE A 164 -28.26 0.83 -16.13
N LYS A 165 -28.24 -0.29 -15.39
CA LYS A 165 -29.28 -1.30 -15.35
C LYS A 165 -29.67 -1.60 -13.91
N ASN A 166 -30.94 -1.90 -13.70
CA ASN A 166 -31.42 -2.40 -12.41
C ASN A 166 -30.98 -3.87 -12.28
N TRP A 167 -30.27 -4.16 -11.19
CA TRP A 167 -29.89 -5.53 -10.86
C TRP A 167 -31.07 -6.25 -10.19
N GLN A 168 -31.30 -7.51 -10.57
CA GLN A 168 -32.27 -8.40 -9.96
C GLN A 168 -31.63 -9.77 -9.73
N PRO A 169 -32.05 -10.53 -8.68
CA PRO A 169 -31.58 -11.89 -8.48
C PRO A 169 -31.88 -12.77 -9.70
N GLY A 170 -30.87 -13.53 -10.14
CA GLY A 170 -30.96 -14.40 -11.31
C GLY A 170 -29.90 -15.49 -11.30
N LEU A 171 -29.60 -16.07 -12.46
CA LEU A 171 -28.49 -17.02 -12.59
C LEU A 171 -27.15 -16.27 -12.56
N GLN A 172 -26.19 -16.76 -11.78
CA GLN A 172 -24.85 -16.19 -11.71
C GLN A 172 -24.18 -16.22 -13.10
N PRO A 173 -23.81 -15.07 -13.69
CA PRO A 173 -23.11 -15.05 -14.97
C PRO A 173 -21.66 -15.52 -14.82
N ALA A 174 -21.01 -15.81 -15.95
CA ALA A 174 -19.60 -16.24 -16.04
C ALA A 174 -18.59 -15.10 -15.79
N LYS A 175 -18.94 -14.15 -14.92
CA LYS A 175 -18.11 -13.01 -14.55
C LYS A 175 -18.49 -12.48 -13.19
N ASP A 176 -17.54 -11.81 -12.55
CA ASP A 176 -17.82 -11.02 -11.37
C ASP A 176 -18.65 -9.78 -11.74
N MET A 177 -19.47 -9.35 -10.80
CA MET A 177 -20.33 -8.18 -10.94
C MET A 177 -20.12 -7.26 -9.75
N THR A 178 -20.12 -5.95 -10.00
CA THR A 178 -20.23 -4.95 -8.93
C THR A 178 -21.53 -4.20 -9.11
N VAL A 179 -22.33 -4.16 -8.06
CA VAL A 179 -23.62 -3.49 -8.03
C VAL A 179 -23.64 -2.47 -6.89
N TYR A 180 -24.29 -1.35 -7.10
CA TYR A 180 -24.32 -0.22 -6.19
C TYR A 180 -25.73 0.00 -5.67
N ALA A 181 -25.85 0.21 -4.36
CA ALA A 181 -27.12 0.53 -3.73
C ALA A 181 -27.51 1.96 -4.08
N LYS A 182 -28.74 2.13 -4.58
CA LYS A 182 -29.33 3.44 -4.80
C LYS A 182 -30.22 3.82 -3.61
N TYR A 183 -29.95 4.99 -3.05
CA TYR A 183 -30.73 5.58 -1.95
C TYR A 183 -31.41 6.86 -2.42
N ASP A 184 -32.45 7.27 -1.70
CA ASP A 184 -32.98 8.63 -1.74
C ASP A 184 -31.97 9.64 -1.13
N VAL A 185 -31.97 10.89 -1.56
CA VAL A 185 -30.93 11.88 -1.19
C VAL A 185 -31.22 12.50 0.19
N ALA A 186 -30.24 12.41 1.10
CA ALA A 186 -30.28 13.10 2.39
C ALA A 186 -30.37 14.62 2.21
N ILE A 187 -31.25 15.29 2.96
CA ILE A 187 -31.53 16.73 2.77
C ILE A 187 -30.35 17.61 3.24
N ASN A 188 -29.60 17.19 4.27
CA ASN A 188 -28.51 17.97 4.87
C ASN A 188 -27.25 17.12 5.12
N ALA A 189 -26.06 17.72 5.03
CA ALA A 189 -24.77 17.11 5.40
C ALA A 189 -23.82 18.12 6.08
N SER A 190 -22.85 17.62 6.84
CA SER A 190 -21.80 18.44 7.49
C SER A 190 -20.68 18.80 6.49
N TYR A 191 -20.01 19.94 6.66
CA TYR A 191 -18.81 20.32 5.89
C TYR A 191 -17.84 21.11 6.76
N ARG A 192 -16.56 21.13 6.36
CA ARG A 192 -15.49 21.85 7.08
C ARG A 192 -15.19 23.19 6.42
N VAL A 193 -14.94 24.22 7.22
CA VAL A 193 -14.42 25.53 6.77
C VAL A 193 -13.03 25.71 7.38
N ASN A 194 -12.04 25.90 6.52
CA ASN A 194 -10.64 26.11 6.86
C ASN A 194 -10.28 27.59 6.70
N TYR A 195 -9.62 28.16 7.71
CA TYR A 195 -9.19 29.54 7.72
C TYR A 195 -7.66 29.63 7.62
N TRP A 196 -7.21 30.33 6.59
CA TRP A 196 -5.82 30.42 6.17
C TRP A 196 -5.31 31.85 6.37
N TYR A 197 -4.09 32.00 6.90
CA TYR A 197 -3.46 33.30 7.08
C TYR A 197 -2.14 33.35 6.34
N GLN A 198 -1.90 34.45 5.62
CA GLN A 198 -0.72 34.63 4.77
C GLN A 198 0.57 34.42 5.58
N ASN A 199 1.59 33.82 4.97
CA ASN A 199 2.88 33.65 5.60
C ASN A 199 3.65 34.97 5.65
N ALA A 200 4.34 35.22 6.76
CA ALA A 200 5.13 36.45 6.93
C ALA A 200 6.38 36.48 6.04
N THR A 201 6.79 35.35 5.48
CA THR A 201 7.95 35.21 4.58
C THR A 201 7.63 35.65 3.14
N ASP A 202 6.36 35.82 2.80
CA ASP A 202 5.93 36.28 1.49
C ASP A 202 6.46 37.70 1.21
N GLU A 203 7.05 37.92 0.04
CA GLU A 203 7.45 39.26 -0.40
C GLU A 203 6.20 40.11 -0.74
N LEU A 204 6.31 41.43 -0.60
CA LEU A 204 5.21 42.35 -0.91
C LEU A 204 4.77 42.31 -2.39
N SER A 205 5.70 41.94 -3.28
CA SER A 205 5.55 41.98 -4.74
C SER A 205 4.83 40.76 -5.33
N ILE A 206 4.63 39.68 -4.56
CA ILE A 206 4.11 38.42 -5.10
C ILE A 206 2.63 38.55 -5.47
N SER A 207 2.24 37.84 -6.54
CA SER A 207 0.84 37.81 -6.96
C SER A 207 -0.02 36.98 -6.00
N ASP A 208 -1.33 37.20 -6.05
CA ASP A 208 -2.30 36.51 -5.19
C ASP A 208 -2.26 34.98 -5.31
N ASP A 209 -1.95 34.48 -6.51
CA ASP A 209 -1.83 33.05 -6.79
C ASP A 209 -0.54 32.45 -6.20
N GLU A 210 0.51 33.25 -6.02
CA GLU A 210 1.82 32.85 -5.46
C GLU A 210 1.91 32.99 -3.93
N LYS A 211 1.01 33.78 -3.31
CA LYS A 211 0.93 33.92 -1.85
C LYS A 211 0.83 32.56 -1.16
N THR A 212 1.61 32.39 -0.11
CA THR A 212 1.62 31.18 0.69
C THR A 212 0.87 31.41 2.01
N TYR A 213 0.16 30.39 2.50
CA TYR A 213 -0.70 30.51 3.67
C TYR A 213 -0.48 29.35 4.62
N THR A 214 -0.68 29.61 5.91
CA THR A 214 -0.75 28.59 6.95
C THR A 214 -2.17 28.53 7.51
N LEU A 215 -2.71 27.33 7.67
CA LEU A 215 -3.98 27.10 8.37
C LEU A 215 -3.84 27.59 9.81
N PHE A 216 -4.79 28.38 10.30
CA PHE A 216 -4.76 28.87 11.68
C PHE A 216 -6.04 28.59 12.47
N ASP A 217 -7.14 28.25 11.81
CA ASP A 217 -8.41 27.93 12.48
C ASP A 217 -9.29 27.08 11.55
N THR A 218 -10.20 26.28 12.13
CA THR A 218 -11.20 25.52 11.38
C THR A 218 -12.54 25.45 12.11
N GLU A 219 -13.64 25.32 11.38
CA GLU A 219 -14.97 25.08 11.94
C GLU A 219 -15.77 24.03 11.15
N THR A 220 -16.70 23.35 11.81
CA THR A 220 -17.66 22.42 11.18
C THR A 220 -19.03 23.07 11.10
N LYS A 221 -19.66 23.00 9.91
CA LYS A 221 -21.00 23.52 9.63
C LYS A 221 -21.91 22.47 9.02
N MET A 222 -23.21 22.72 9.07
CA MET A 222 -24.24 21.93 8.39
C MET A 222 -24.80 22.73 7.20
N GLY A 223 -25.15 22.06 6.11
CA GLY A 223 -25.77 22.68 4.94
C GLY A 223 -26.59 21.71 4.10
N GLU A 224 -27.43 22.26 3.24
CA GLU A 224 -28.23 21.48 2.30
C GLU A 224 -27.35 20.85 1.22
N VAL A 225 -27.55 19.56 0.96
CA VAL A 225 -26.80 18.83 -0.07
C VAL A 225 -27.08 19.40 -1.46
N ASN A 226 -26.05 19.47 -2.31
CA ASN A 226 -26.10 20.08 -3.65
C ASN A 226 -26.43 21.60 -3.65
N ARG A 227 -26.23 22.28 -2.53
CA ARG A 227 -26.21 23.75 -2.45
C ARG A 227 -24.82 24.26 -2.17
N ALA A 228 -24.59 25.53 -2.51
CA ALA A 228 -23.33 26.19 -2.20
C ALA A 228 -23.12 26.23 -0.67
N PRO A 229 -21.93 25.88 -0.16
CA PRO A 229 -21.66 25.93 1.26
C PRO A 229 -21.59 27.38 1.74
N SER A 230 -22.06 27.62 2.97
CA SER A 230 -21.97 28.94 3.59
C SER A 230 -20.66 29.12 4.33
N PHE A 231 -20.05 30.30 4.25
CA PHE A 231 -18.88 30.65 5.04
C PHE A 231 -18.95 32.14 5.41
N ASP A 232 -18.26 32.48 6.49
CA ASP A 232 -18.19 33.85 6.98
C ASP A 232 -16.73 34.29 7.02
N VAL A 233 -16.45 35.39 6.32
CA VAL A 233 -15.12 36.00 6.23
C VAL A 233 -14.89 37.05 7.32
N THR A 234 -15.95 37.50 8.01
CA THR A 234 -15.89 38.60 8.98
C THR A 234 -15.57 38.13 10.40
N SER A 235 -15.98 36.92 10.80
CA SER A 235 -15.76 36.42 12.17
C SER A 235 -14.30 36.34 12.62
N ARG A 236 -13.33 36.16 11.70
CA ARG A 236 -11.88 36.14 12.03
C ARG A 236 -11.13 37.39 11.54
N GLU A 237 -11.84 38.35 10.96
CA GLU A 237 -11.25 39.60 10.51
C GLU A 237 -10.73 40.40 11.71
N THR A 238 -9.52 40.93 11.54
CA THR A 238 -8.93 41.87 12.50
C THR A 238 -8.17 42.92 11.71
N LYS A 239 -7.74 43.99 12.37
CA LYS A 239 -6.80 44.96 11.80
C LYS A 239 -5.52 44.32 11.20
N TYR A 240 -5.14 43.12 11.63
CA TYR A 240 -3.95 42.42 11.12
C TYR A 240 -4.26 41.20 10.25
N LYS A 241 -5.54 40.88 10.05
CA LYS A 241 -6.04 39.76 9.26
C LYS A 241 -7.17 40.27 8.38
N LEU A 242 -6.84 40.65 7.15
CA LEU A 242 -7.79 41.24 6.21
C LEU A 242 -8.29 40.15 5.26
N PRO A 243 -9.61 40.01 5.03
CA PRO A 243 -10.13 38.94 4.18
C PRO A 243 -9.67 39.11 2.72
N ASN A 244 -9.11 38.05 2.15
CA ASN A 244 -8.82 37.94 0.73
C ASN A 244 -10.02 37.31 0.01
N LEU A 245 -10.96 38.17 -0.42
CA LEU A 245 -12.22 37.76 -1.04
C LEU A 245 -12.01 37.09 -2.39
N ASP A 246 -11.06 37.55 -3.20
CA ASP A 246 -10.83 37.00 -4.54
C ASP A 246 -10.29 35.58 -4.45
N LYS A 247 -9.26 35.33 -3.63
CA LYS A 247 -8.72 33.99 -3.41
C LYS A 247 -9.74 33.08 -2.73
N THR A 248 -10.50 33.59 -1.76
CA THR A 248 -11.59 32.84 -1.09
C THR A 248 -12.68 32.44 -2.08
N THR A 249 -13.13 33.36 -2.94
CA THR A 249 -14.16 33.10 -3.94
C THR A 249 -13.67 32.09 -4.97
N LYS A 250 -12.45 32.28 -5.50
CA LYS A 250 -11.82 31.38 -6.48
C LYS A 250 -11.63 29.97 -5.91
N ALA A 251 -11.17 29.86 -4.66
CA ALA A 251 -10.95 28.58 -3.99
C ALA A 251 -12.23 27.80 -3.67
N ASN A 252 -13.38 28.48 -3.62
CA ASN A 252 -14.67 27.87 -3.31
C ASN A 252 -15.66 27.90 -4.48
N LEU A 253 -15.21 28.33 -5.66
CA LEU A 253 -16.03 28.39 -6.86
C LEU A 253 -16.55 26.99 -7.21
N ASN A 254 -17.85 26.89 -7.49
CA ASN A 254 -18.55 25.64 -7.82
C ASN A 254 -18.51 24.55 -6.74
N LYS A 255 -18.05 24.85 -5.51
CA LYS A 255 -18.20 23.91 -4.41
C LYS A 255 -19.67 23.80 -4.03
N ILE A 256 -20.08 22.57 -3.76
CA ILE A 256 -21.38 22.23 -3.21
C ILE A 256 -21.17 21.43 -1.92
N VAL A 257 -22.18 21.40 -1.06
CA VAL A 257 -22.22 20.49 0.09
C VAL A 257 -22.47 19.07 -0.44
N ASN A 258 -21.46 18.22 -0.32
CA ASN A 258 -21.51 16.82 -0.68
C ASN A 258 -22.23 16.06 0.44
N SER A 259 -23.04 15.06 0.07
CA SER A 259 -23.79 14.24 1.03
C SER A 259 -22.91 13.39 1.94
N ASP A 260 -21.67 13.13 1.56
CA ASP A 260 -20.67 12.36 2.34
C ASP A 260 -19.92 13.22 3.37
N GLY A 261 -20.18 14.52 3.40
CA GLY A 261 -19.53 15.49 4.26
C GLY A 261 -18.08 15.82 3.91
N SER A 262 -17.60 15.42 2.73
CA SER A 262 -16.24 15.68 2.25
C SER A 262 -15.97 17.13 1.83
N THR A 263 -17.00 17.98 1.79
CA THR A 263 -16.86 19.37 1.37
C THR A 263 -15.94 20.14 2.31
N VAL A 264 -14.88 20.71 1.75
CA VAL A 264 -13.97 21.63 2.45
C VAL A 264 -14.05 23.00 1.80
N VAL A 265 -14.35 24.02 2.60
CA VAL A 265 -14.37 25.43 2.21
C VAL A 265 -13.09 26.09 2.72
N ASN A 266 -12.47 26.96 1.93
CA ASN A 266 -11.24 27.66 2.32
C ASN A 266 -11.45 29.17 2.33
N VAL A 267 -11.24 29.80 3.47
CA VAL A 267 -11.30 31.26 3.66
C VAL A 267 -9.89 31.77 3.91
N TYR A 268 -9.47 32.79 3.17
CA TYR A 268 -8.10 33.31 3.19
C TYR A 268 -8.06 34.71 3.77
N TYR A 269 -7.03 34.98 4.58
CA TYR A 269 -6.74 36.29 5.15
C TYR A 269 -5.32 36.73 4.79
N ASP A 270 -5.20 37.96 4.31
CA ASP A 270 -3.97 38.64 3.99
C ASP A 270 -3.45 39.44 5.19
N ARG A 271 -2.13 39.64 5.21
CA ARG A 271 -1.47 40.57 6.11
C ARG A 271 -1.62 42.00 5.54
N PRO A 272 -1.95 43.01 6.35
CA PRO A 272 -1.95 44.38 5.87
C PRO A 272 -0.53 44.82 5.50
N VAL A 273 -0.42 45.73 4.54
CA VAL A 273 0.85 46.38 4.19
C VAL A 273 1.14 47.47 5.22
N ILE A 274 2.30 47.39 5.86
CA ILE A 274 2.81 48.42 6.75
C ILE A 274 3.80 49.30 5.99
N THR A 275 3.62 50.61 6.08
CA THR A 275 4.55 51.61 5.53
C THR A 275 5.36 52.24 6.66
N TYR A 276 6.68 52.23 6.52
CA TYR A 276 7.61 53.00 7.33
C TYR A 276 8.11 54.19 6.52
N THR A 277 7.75 55.39 6.93
CA THR A 277 8.16 56.64 6.29
C THR A 277 9.25 57.31 7.11
N PHE A 278 10.41 57.52 6.52
CA PHE A 278 11.51 58.27 7.10
C PHE A 278 11.45 59.70 6.60
N VAL A 279 11.30 60.65 7.51
CA VAL A 279 11.13 62.08 7.22
C VAL A 279 12.41 62.81 7.61
N TYR A 280 13.08 63.39 6.63
CA TYR A 280 14.32 64.14 6.80
C TYR A 280 14.05 65.65 6.82
N TYR A 281 14.85 66.38 7.59
CA TYR A 281 14.74 67.83 7.73
C TYR A 281 16.06 68.50 7.42
N ASN A 282 16.00 69.68 6.83
CA ASN A 282 17.12 70.60 6.80
C ASN A 282 17.39 71.09 8.23
N LEU A 283 18.57 70.79 8.76
CA LEU A 283 18.90 71.04 10.17
C LEU A 283 19.08 72.54 10.49
N ASP A 284 19.35 73.38 9.49
CA ASP A 284 19.53 74.82 9.67
C ASP A 284 18.18 75.56 9.69
N THR A 285 17.23 75.13 8.86
CA THR A 285 15.93 75.82 8.68
C THR A 285 14.77 75.13 9.39
N GLY A 286 14.93 73.86 9.78
CA GLY A 286 13.88 73.04 10.38
C GLY A 286 12.76 72.63 9.41
N VAL A 287 12.92 72.92 8.11
CA VAL A 287 11.95 72.57 7.06
C VAL A 287 12.19 71.14 6.60
N GLU A 288 11.11 70.41 6.31
CA GLU A 288 11.19 69.07 5.73
C GLU A 288 11.95 69.11 4.39
N ASP A 289 12.95 68.25 4.26
CA ASP A 289 13.83 68.16 3.08
C ASP A 289 13.30 67.09 2.11
N HIS A 290 13.17 65.85 2.57
CA HIS A 290 12.61 64.75 1.79
C HIS A 290 12.06 63.62 2.70
N ARG A 291 11.35 62.67 2.07
CA ARG A 291 10.81 61.47 2.72
C ARG A 291 11.17 60.20 1.95
N VAL A 292 11.34 59.10 2.67
CA VAL A 292 11.58 57.76 2.10
C VAL A 292 10.60 56.77 2.68
N ASP A 293 9.88 56.05 1.83
CA ASP A 293 8.89 55.05 2.24
C ASP A 293 9.41 53.64 2.00
N TYR A 294 9.34 52.80 3.04
CA TYR A 294 9.56 51.36 2.96
C TYR A 294 8.26 50.65 3.25
N LYS A 295 7.92 49.63 2.45
CA LYS A 295 6.68 48.88 2.61
C LYS A 295 6.97 47.40 2.77
N GLY A 296 6.21 46.75 3.62
CA GLY A 296 6.23 45.29 3.75
C GLY A 296 4.95 44.81 4.43
N ILE A 297 4.58 43.55 4.19
CA ILE A 297 3.41 42.97 4.84
C ILE A 297 3.67 42.82 6.34
N TYR A 298 2.61 42.93 7.16
CA TYR A 298 2.72 42.85 8.61
C TYR A 298 3.37 41.54 9.07
N GLY A 299 4.52 41.64 9.74
CA GLY A 299 5.33 40.52 10.22
C GLY A 299 6.52 40.16 9.32
N HIS A 300 6.60 40.71 8.11
CA HIS A 300 7.72 40.47 7.20
C HIS A 300 9.01 41.07 7.72
N SER A 301 10.16 40.47 7.38
CA SER A 301 11.49 40.95 7.76
C SER A 301 11.74 42.37 7.28
N THR A 302 12.44 43.18 8.07
CA THR A 302 12.93 44.51 7.65
C THR A 302 14.43 44.49 7.40
N GLU A 303 15.02 43.33 7.14
CA GLU A 303 16.45 43.17 6.86
C GLU A 303 16.88 43.92 5.60
N GLU A 304 15.98 44.08 4.64
CA GLU A 304 16.20 44.82 3.38
C GLU A 304 15.92 46.33 3.50
N VAL A 305 15.45 46.80 4.66
CA VAL A 305 15.18 48.22 4.92
C VAL A 305 16.46 48.89 5.41
N ASP A 306 16.75 50.10 4.91
CA ASP A 306 17.91 50.86 5.36
C ASP A 306 17.89 51.07 6.88
N ALA A 307 19.00 50.77 7.54
CA ALA A 307 19.13 51.04 8.95
C ALA A 307 18.97 52.54 9.23
N PHE A 308 18.46 52.86 10.42
CA PHE A 308 18.41 54.25 10.87
C PHE A 308 19.79 54.90 10.82
N ASP A 309 19.90 56.00 10.08
CA ASP A 309 21.15 56.76 10.01
C ASP A 309 21.50 57.26 11.43
N PRO A 310 22.64 56.83 11.99
CA PRO A 310 23.01 57.13 13.37
C PRO A 310 23.29 58.62 13.62
N LYS A 311 23.44 59.43 12.57
CA LYS A 311 23.64 60.88 12.70
C LYS A 311 22.37 61.63 13.11
N TYR A 312 21.20 60.98 13.06
CA TYR A 312 19.92 61.58 13.42
C TYR A 312 19.31 60.93 14.66
N ARG A 313 18.52 61.73 15.39
CA ARG A 313 17.57 61.20 16.37
C ARG A 313 16.25 60.89 15.65
N TRP A 314 15.88 59.61 15.58
CA TRP A 314 14.65 59.17 14.94
C TRP A 314 13.48 59.19 15.93
N SER A 315 12.65 60.24 15.85
CA SER A 315 11.49 60.41 16.71
C SER A 315 10.17 60.25 15.95
N SER A 316 9.07 60.17 16.66
CA SER A 316 7.76 60.35 16.03
C SER A 316 7.54 61.81 15.59
N GLY A 317 6.53 62.05 14.75
CA GLY A 317 6.15 63.39 14.32
C GLY A 317 5.60 64.25 15.46
N THR A 318 4.81 63.65 16.34
CA THR A 318 4.04 64.36 17.38
C THR A 318 4.70 64.33 18.77
N ILE A 319 5.58 63.37 19.04
CA ILE A 319 6.26 63.20 20.33
C ILE A 319 7.78 63.35 20.10
N ALA A 320 8.32 64.54 20.35
CA ALA A 320 9.74 64.85 20.16
C ALA A 320 10.69 63.98 21.02
N ASN A 321 10.17 63.42 22.12
CA ASN A 321 10.92 62.62 23.09
C ASN A 321 10.87 61.12 22.80
N SER A 322 10.05 60.65 21.85
CA SER A 322 10.15 59.27 21.40
C SER A 322 11.42 59.16 20.57
N ASN A 323 12.29 58.19 20.87
CA ASN A 323 13.52 57.97 20.13
C ASN A 323 13.68 56.49 19.86
N ARG A 324 14.08 56.15 18.64
CA ARG A 324 14.40 54.78 18.25
C ARG A 324 15.79 54.72 17.64
N LYS A 325 16.66 53.89 18.23
CA LYS A 325 18.06 53.73 17.79
C LYS A 325 18.26 52.61 16.77
N SER A 326 17.29 51.71 16.64
CA SER A 326 17.39 50.55 15.76
C SER A 326 16.07 50.29 15.05
N MET A 327 16.15 49.88 13.79
CA MET A 327 15.01 49.39 13.04
C MET A 327 14.29 48.28 13.82
N PRO A 328 12.95 48.16 13.75
CA PRO A 328 12.28 46.88 13.99
C PRO A 328 12.99 45.73 13.25
N ALA A 329 12.79 44.49 13.69
CA ALA A 329 13.24 43.33 12.92
C ALA A 329 12.21 42.90 11.87
N ILE A 330 10.97 43.38 12.02
CA ILE A 330 9.85 43.07 11.15
C ILE A 330 8.94 44.29 10.99
N PHE A 331 8.21 44.36 9.89
CA PHE A 331 7.16 45.34 9.64
C PHE A 331 6.02 45.14 10.63
N THR A 332 5.89 46.07 11.58
CA THR A 332 4.90 46.02 12.66
C THR A 332 4.42 47.41 13.06
N VAL A 333 3.29 47.48 13.75
CA VAL A 333 2.73 48.74 14.28
C VAL A 333 3.54 49.17 15.50
N ILE A 334 3.91 50.45 15.53
CA ILE A 334 4.72 51.02 16.61
C ILE A 334 3.93 52.17 17.23
N PRO A 335 3.30 51.97 18.42
CA PRO A 335 2.26 52.86 18.94
C PRO A 335 2.60 54.36 19.04
N ASN A 336 3.88 54.72 19.20
CA ASN A 336 4.29 56.13 19.27
C ASN A 336 4.72 56.71 17.93
N PHE A 337 4.92 55.89 16.90
CA PHE A 337 5.33 56.30 15.56
C PHE A 337 4.20 56.16 14.55
N THR A 338 3.04 55.62 14.95
CA THR A 338 1.84 55.53 14.12
C THR A 338 1.36 56.93 13.73
N LYS A 339 1.32 57.18 12.43
CA LYS A 339 0.47 58.22 11.84
C LYS A 339 -0.97 57.74 11.74
N ASP A 340 -1.13 56.48 11.39
CA ASP A 340 -2.38 55.74 11.41
C ASP A 340 -2.10 54.25 11.66
N ASP A 341 -3.12 53.43 11.37
CA ASP A 341 -3.14 52.01 11.61
C ASP A 341 -2.07 51.19 10.87
N TYR A 342 -1.58 51.70 9.74
CA TYR A 342 -0.66 51.01 8.84
C TYR A 342 0.54 51.85 8.40
N ASN A 343 0.55 53.15 8.70
CA ASN A 343 1.66 54.05 8.39
C ASN A 343 2.39 54.51 9.66
N MET A 344 3.70 54.25 9.71
CA MET A 344 4.59 54.71 10.78
C MET A 344 5.51 55.81 10.23
N GLU A 345 5.62 56.93 10.93
CA GLU A 345 6.53 58.02 10.57
C GLU A 345 7.67 58.14 11.58
N PHE A 346 8.90 58.13 11.05
CA PHE A 346 10.14 58.31 11.78
C PHE A 346 10.79 59.60 11.27
N HIS A 347 10.95 60.58 12.15
CA HIS A 347 11.45 61.91 11.83
C HIS A 347 12.90 62.02 12.28
N ALA A 348 13.79 62.24 11.31
CA ALA A 348 15.21 62.50 11.53
C ALA A 348 15.42 63.93 12.04
N ARG A 349 15.62 64.08 13.36
CA ARG A 349 15.87 65.37 14.01
C ARG A 349 17.33 65.51 14.41
N ALA A 350 17.78 66.75 14.63
CA ALA A 350 19.10 67.02 15.19
C ALA A 350 19.32 66.23 16.48
N LEU A 351 20.51 65.63 16.61
CA LEU A 351 20.95 65.01 17.86
C LEU A 351 21.05 66.11 18.93
N ALA A 352 20.38 65.93 20.06
CA ALA A 352 20.69 66.71 21.26
C ALA A 352 22.05 66.23 21.81
N GLU A 353 22.80 67.13 22.46
CA GLU A 353 23.96 66.73 23.26
C GLU A 353 23.50 65.73 24.34
N PRO A 354 24.23 64.63 24.58
CA PRO A 354 23.90 63.68 25.62
C PRO A 354 24.08 64.34 26.99
N SER A 355 23.07 64.30 27.86
CA SER A 355 23.28 64.61 29.28
C SER A 355 24.03 63.47 29.95
N ASN A 356 24.69 63.79 31.07
CA ASN A 356 25.65 62.93 31.75
C ASN A 356 25.00 61.82 32.63
N SER A 357 23.78 61.35 32.31
CA SER A 357 23.07 60.32 33.09
C SER A 357 23.09 58.95 32.40
N GLU A 358 23.50 57.90 33.11
CA GLU A 358 23.64 56.54 32.55
C GLU A 358 22.50 55.62 33.01
N ILE A 359 21.46 55.47 32.19
CA ILE A 359 20.34 54.57 32.52
C ILE A 359 20.41 53.31 31.67
N TYR A 360 20.48 52.16 32.32
CA TYR A 360 20.47 50.85 31.69
C TYR A 360 19.11 50.17 31.84
N ILE A 361 18.67 49.53 30.76
CA ILE A 361 17.48 48.71 30.74
C ILE A 361 17.93 47.27 30.52
N VAL A 362 17.57 46.39 31.43
CA VAL A 362 17.89 44.96 31.37
C VAL A 362 16.60 44.19 31.15
N VAL A 363 16.46 43.58 29.99
CA VAL A 363 15.30 42.73 29.66
C VAL A 363 15.65 41.28 29.90
N HIS A 364 14.86 40.63 30.75
CA HIS A 364 14.91 39.20 31.04
C HIS A 364 13.79 38.51 30.26
N TYR A 365 14.14 37.53 29.43
CA TYR A 365 13.16 36.75 28.67
C TYR A 365 12.93 35.40 29.35
N GLN A 366 11.69 35.07 29.64
CA GLN A 366 11.31 33.78 30.22
C GLN A 366 11.88 32.62 29.40
N ASN A 367 12.29 31.53 30.05
CA ASN A 367 12.73 30.34 29.35
C ASN A 367 11.55 29.65 28.64
N PRO A 368 11.80 28.90 27.55
CA PRO A 368 10.74 28.18 26.81
C PRO A 368 9.94 27.19 27.65
N ASP A 369 10.50 26.66 28.74
CA ASP A 369 9.81 25.79 29.71
C ASP A 369 8.91 26.56 30.69
N GLY A 370 8.96 27.90 30.67
CA GLY A 370 8.19 28.80 31.53
C GLY A 370 8.93 29.26 32.80
N THR A 371 10.15 28.78 33.03
CA THR A 371 10.92 29.14 34.23
C THR A 371 11.61 30.50 34.10
N TRP A 372 11.92 31.08 35.25
CA TRP A 372 12.77 32.26 35.39
C TRP A 372 14.03 31.86 36.16
N THR A 373 15.17 31.79 35.49
CA THR A 373 16.44 31.29 36.05
C THR A 373 17.61 32.15 35.58
N ARG A 374 18.81 31.97 36.15
CA ARG A 374 20.00 32.77 35.81
C ARG A 374 20.45 32.66 34.35
N ASP A 375 20.23 31.51 33.74
CA ASP A 375 20.61 31.20 32.36
C ASP A 375 19.61 31.74 31.32
N MET A 376 18.55 32.41 31.76
CA MET A 376 17.59 33.05 30.88
C MET A 376 18.26 34.08 29.97
N LYS A 377 17.71 34.26 28.77
CA LYS A 377 18.23 35.24 27.82
C LYS A 377 18.09 36.65 28.42
N LYS A 378 19.22 37.36 28.53
CA LYS A 378 19.33 38.74 29.02
C LYS A 378 19.69 39.68 27.87
N LYS A 379 19.02 40.83 27.76
CA LYS A 379 19.40 41.92 26.83
C LYS A 379 19.59 43.22 27.59
N LYS A 380 20.82 43.75 27.58
CA LYS A 380 21.14 45.07 28.15
C LYS A 380 21.03 46.15 27.07
N LEU A 381 20.38 47.25 27.40
CA LEU A 381 20.20 48.42 26.56
C LEU A 381 20.66 49.65 27.35
N ARG A 382 21.41 50.56 26.73
CA ARG A 382 21.74 51.86 27.32
C ARG A 382 20.76 52.92 26.79
N SER A 383 19.96 53.47 27.70
CA SER A 383 19.12 54.62 27.42
C SER A 383 19.99 55.88 27.41
N ALA A 384 19.95 56.62 26.31
CA ALA A 384 20.58 57.94 26.26
C ALA A 384 19.47 58.95 26.55
N THR A 385 19.56 59.63 27.68
CA THR A 385 18.52 60.54 28.15
C THR A 385 18.64 61.95 27.57
N TYR A 386 19.74 62.33 26.92
CA TYR A 386 19.96 63.68 26.36
C TYR A 386 19.71 64.81 27.41
N ASP A 387 19.87 66.09 27.08
CA ASP A 387 19.58 67.23 27.98
C ASP A 387 18.10 67.37 28.40
N TYR A 388 17.32 66.29 28.35
CA TYR A 388 15.96 66.27 28.84
C TYR A 388 15.92 66.40 30.36
N LEU A 389 15.04 67.27 30.85
CA LEU A 389 14.71 67.31 32.27
C LEU A 389 13.85 66.11 32.67
N ASN A 390 13.01 65.58 31.77
CA ASN A 390 12.11 64.46 32.06
C ASN A 390 12.15 63.43 30.91
N PHE A 391 12.34 62.16 31.24
CA PHE A 391 12.43 61.08 30.24
C PHE A 391 11.73 59.80 30.72
N SER A 392 11.10 59.07 29.79
CA SER A 392 10.40 57.82 30.08
C SER A 392 10.75 56.74 29.06
N THR A 393 10.81 55.50 29.53
CA THR A 393 10.89 54.30 28.69
C THR A 393 9.56 53.57 28.67
N TYR A 394 9.37 52.66 27.71
CA TYR A 394 8.21 51.77 27.63
C TYR A 394 8.58 50.52 26.82
N PHE A 395 7.80 49.47 27.01
CA PHE A 395 7.93 48.17 26.35
C PHE A 395 6.61 47.80 25.69
N THR A 396 6.65 47.30 24.46
CA THR A 396 5.46 46.84 23.74
C THR A 396 5.54 45.34 23.53
N SER A 397 4.47 44.65 23.93
CA SER A 397 4.29 43.23 23.66
C SER A 397 4.17 42.98 22.15
N ASN A 398 4.62 41.82 21.69
CA ASN A 398 4.56 41.42 20.28
C ASN A 398 4.02 39.99 20.17
N VAL A 399 4.27 39.31 19.05
CA VAL A 399 3.84 37.92 18.86
C VAL A 399 4.65 36.92 19.69
N ALA A 400 5.91 37.21 20.03
CA ALA A 400 6.73 36.29 20.82
C ALA A 400 6.64 36.53 22.34
N TYR A 401 6.51 37.79 22.78
CA TYR A 401 6.64 38.17 24.18
C TYR A 401 5.58 39.15 24.67
N THR A 402 5.26 39.06 25.95
CA THR A 402 4.46 40.03 26.71
C THR A 402 5.28 40.55 27.88
N TYR A 403 5.41 41.87 28.02
CA TYR A 403 6.08 42.46 29.18
C TYR A 403 5.11 42.54 30.35
N VAL A 404 5.48 41.97 31.50
CA VAL A 404 4.55 41.72 32.61
C VAL A 404 4.94 42.45 33.90
N TYR A 405 6.24 42.61 34.17
CA TYR A 405 6.73 43.27 35.38
C TYR A 405 7.99 44.08 35.12
N TYR A 406 8.25 45.06 35.97
CA TYR A 406 9.52 45.78 36.01
C TYR A 406 9.86 46.28 37.42
N TYR A 407 11.13 46.57 37.66
CA TYR A 407 11.62 47.16 38.92
C TYR A 407 12.97 47.84 38.72
N TRP A 408 13.42 48.59 39.73
CA TRP A 408 14.68 49.32 39.72
C TRP A 408 15.71 48.63 40.62
N THR A 409 16.97 48.63 40.18
CA THR A 409 18.13 48.01 40.84
C THR A 409 19.37 48.89 40.68
N ASN A 410 20.46 48.53 41.37
CA ASN A 410 21.76 49.22 41.26
C ASN A 410 22.76 48.49 40.35
N SER A 411 22.38 47.33 39.80
CA SER A 411 23.27 46.51 38.99
C SER A 411 22.52 45.74 37.90
N GLU A 412 23.22 45.52 36.79
CA GLU A 412 22.73 44.70 35.67
C GLU A 412 22.58 43.21 36.00
N ASP A 413 23.19 42.76 37.10
CA ASP A 413 23.22 41.35 37.51
C ASP A 413 22.14 41.02 38.55
N GLU A 414 21.39 42.03 39.00
CA GLU A 414 20.24 41.81 39.86
C GLU A 414 19.07 41.25 39.05
N PHE A 415 18.46 40.16 39.51
CA PHE A 415 17.23 39.61 38.94
C PHE A 415 16.52 38.82 40.05
N THR A 416 15.24 38.55 39.87
CA THR A 416 14.48 37.64 40.72
C THR A 416 13.93 36.49 39.87
N THR A 417 13.87 35.29 40.46
CA THR A 417 13.18 34.14 39.88
C THR A 417 11.69 34.13 40.24
N ASP A 418 11.28 34.90 41.25
CA ASP A 418 9.87 35.09 41.63
C ASP A 418 9.27 36.26 40.84
N VAL A 419 8.87 35.96 39.60
CA VAL A 419 8.25 36.92 38.68
C VAL A 419 6.73 36.76 38.73
N SER A 420 6.14 37.29 39.80
CA SER A 420 4.72 37.15 40.09
C SER A 420 4.17 38.37 40.83
N ALA A 421 2.84 38.49 40.88
CA ALA A 421 2.17 39.58 41.59
C ALA A 421 2.38 39.54 43.13
N SER A 422 2.82 38.40 43.69
CA SER A 422 3.17 38.29 45.11
C SER A 422 4.52 38.91 45.46
N ASN A 423 5.38 39.16 44.47
CA ASN A 423 6.66 39.81 44.70
C ASN A 423 6.47 41.33 44.83
N ALA A 424 6.54 41.83 46.06
CA ALA A 424 6.34 43.24 46.38
C ALA A 424 7.38 44.20 45.77
N GLN A 425 8.51 43.69 45.28
CA GLN A 425 9.53 44.50 44.60
C GLN A 425 9.18 44.78 43.13
N LEU A 426 8.32 43.94 42.55
CA LEU A 426 7.94 44.04 41.14
C LEU A 426 6.74 44.97 40.96
N ASN A 427 6.84 45.85 39.98
CA ASN A 427 5.74 46.68 39.53
C ASN A 427 5.06 45.98 38.36
N PRO A 428 3.73 45.74 38.41
CA PRO A 428 2.98 45.26 37.27
C PRO A 428 3.15 46.20 36.07
N TYR A 429 3.30 45.63 34.89
CA TYR A 429 3.50 46.38 33.67
C TYR A 429 2.40 46.08 32.66
N THR A 430 1.78 47.13 32.12
CA THR A 430 0.90 47.00 30.96
C THR A 430 1.66 47.42 29.69
N SER A 431 1.51 46.66 28.62
CA SER A 431 2.16 46.95 27.33
C SER A 431 1.94 48.41 26.88
N GLY A 432 3.04 49.13 26.62
CA GLY A 432 3.04 50.53 26.21
C GLY A 432 2.96 51.54 27.36
N GLN A 433 2.81 51.09 28.61
CA GLN A 433 2.83 51.97 29.79
C GLN A 433 4.16 52.71 29.89
N LYS A 434 4.11 54.01 30.15
CA LYS A 434 5.31 54.84 30.34
C LYS A 434 5.89 54.61 31.73
N ILE A 435 7.19 54.37 31.78
CA ILE A 435 8.00 54.27 32.99
C ILE A 435 8.91 55.49 33.01
N ALA A 436 8.70 56.41 33.96
CA ALA A 436 9.61 57.52 34.15
C ALA A 436 10.97 57.00 34.63
N ILE A 437 12.03 57.39 33.94
CA ILE A 437 13.41 57.00 34.26
C ILE A 437 14.30 58.20 34.56
N LEU A 438 13.90 59.40 34.12
CA LEU A 438 14.54 60.66 34.49
C LEU A 438 13.44 61.68 34.84
N GLN A 439 13.59 62.39 35.96
CA GLN A 439 12.70 63.48 36.37
C GLN A 439 13.50 64.67 36.91
N ASN A 440 13.19 65.86 36.41
CA ASN A 440 13.92 67.11 36.68
C ASN A 440 15.46 66.97 36.63
N GLY A 441 15.99 66.21 35.67
CA GLY A 441 17.42 65.96 35.49
C GLY A 441 18.04 64.96 36.47
N LYS A 442 17.23 64.26 37.27
CA LYS A 442 17.67 63.21 38.20
C LYS A 442 17.16 61.83 37.77
N VAL A 443 18.01 60.82 37.89
CA VAL A 443 17.63 59.42 37.63
C VAL A 443 16.58 58.99 38.66
N VAL A 444 15.48 58.41 38.18
CA VAL A 444 14.41 57.92 39.04
C VAL A 444 14.87 56.65 39.74
N ASN A 445 14.74 56.61 41.07
CA ASN A 445 15.13 55.48 41.91
C ASN A 445 16.62 55.09 41.79
N ASP A 446 17.50 56.10 41.66
CA ASP A 446 18.93 55.96 41.90
C ASP A 446 19.17 55.82 43.42
N TYR A 447 19.38 54.58 43.89
CA TYR A 447 19.42 54.27 45.32
C TYR A 447 20.78 54.55 45.98
N ASP A 448 21.87 54.62 45.22
CA ASP A 448 23.24 54.89 45.71
C ASP A 448 23.76 56.28 45.31
N GLY A 449 23.04 57.00 44.45
CA GLY A 449 23.30 58.40 44.10
C GLY A 449 24.49 58.56 43.15
N ASP A 450 24.88 57.51 42.43
CA ASP A 450 26.01 57.52 41.52
C ASP A 450 25.67 58.08 40.13
N GLY A 451 24.39 58.38 39.88
CA GLY A 451 23.89 58.88 38.60
C GLY A 451 23.69 57.78 37.55
N VAL A 452 23.78 56.51 37.94
CA VAL A 452 23.55 55.31 37.16
C VAL A 452 22.27 54.62 37.66
N GLY A 453 21.41 54.18 36.75
CA GLY A 453 20.17 53.48 37.14
C GLY A 453 19.93 52.24 36.28
N TYR A 454 19.46 51.16 36.90
CA TYR A 454 19.10 49.93 36.19
C TYR A 454 17.60 49.68 36.30
N VAL A 455 16.91 49.60 35.16
CA VAL A 455 15.52 49.18 35.07
C VAL A 455 15.46 47.78 34.51
N HIS A 456 14.98 46.85 35.32
CA HIS A 456 14.87 45.44 34.97
C HIS A 456 13.44 45.14 34.56
N ALA A 457 13.25 44.61 33.35
CA ALA A 457 11.93 44.30 32.78
C ALA A 457 11.83 42.81 32.44
N TYR A 458 10.69 42.20 32.76
CA TYR A 458 10.43 40.78 32.56
C TYR A 458 9.46 40.58 31.39
N ALA A 459 9.93 39.86 30.37
CA ALA A 459 9.20 39.52 29.17
C ALA A 459 8.80 38.03 29.19
N GLU A 460 7.52 37.77 29.43
CA GLU A 460 6.93 36.44 29.40
C GLU A 460 6.75 35.96 27.95
N LEU A 461 7.01 34.68 27.68
CA LEU A 461 6.77 34.10 26.36
C LEU A 461 5.28 33.89 26.12
N LYS A 462 4.78 34.30 24.96
CA LYS A 462 3.40 33.99 24.57
C LYS A 462 3.21 32.49 24.35
N GLN A 463 1.99 32.03 24.61
CA GLN A 463 1.56 30.66 24.37
C GLN A 463 0.71 30.56 23.11
N TYR A 464 0.84 29.43 22.43
CA TYR A 464 0.13 29.06 21.21
C TYR A 464 -0.32 27.60 21.32
N ASP A 465 -1.39 27.26 20.61
CA ASP A 465 -1.96 25.92 20.61
C ASP A 465 -1.25 25.03 19.58
N LEU A 466 -0.84 23.83 20.00
CA LEU A 466 -0.45 22.73 19.13
C LEU A 466 -1.67 21.82 18.96
N HIS A 467 -2.26 21.86 17.77
CA HIS A 467 -3.44 21.10 17.39
C HIS A 467 -3.07 19.73 16.84
N PHE A 468 -3.90 18.72 17.14
CA PHE A 468 -3.73 17.34 16.70
C PHE A 468 -4.87 16.90 15.78
N GLU A 469 -4.67 17.11 14.48
CA GLU A 469 -5.63 16.80 13.43
C GLU A 469 -5.64 15.31 13.06
N ASN A 470 -6.79 14.83 12.57
CA ASN A 470 -7.04 13.40 12.28
C ASN A 470 -6.85 12.49 13.52
N SER A 471 -7.02 13.05 14.71
CA SER A 471 -6.89 12.37 15.99
C SER A 471 -7.97 12.82 16.96
N GLY A 472 -8.17 12.04 18.03
CA GLY A 472 -8.99 12.44 19.18
C GLY A 472 -8.18 13.08 20.31
N ASN A 473 -6.92 13.46 20.07
CA ASN A 473 -6.05 14.08 21.06
C ASN A 473 -6.49 15.51 21.38
N ASN A 474 -6.08 16.00 22.55
CA ASN A 474 -6.39 17.37 22.97
C ASN A 474 -5.29 18.33 22.54
N ASP A 475 -5.67 19.57 22.24
CA ASP A 475 -4.71 20.64 21.95
C ASP A 475 -3.81 20.93 23.17
N VAL A 476 -2.53 21.21 22.91
CA VAL A 476 -1.54 21.51 23.95
C VAL A 476 -1.01 22.93 23.80
N LYS A 477 -1.09 23.73 24.86
CA LYS A 477 -0.50 25.08 24.91
C LYS A 477 1.00 25.02 25.10
N LEU A 478 1.76 25.51 24.12
CA LEU A 478 3.21 25.62 24.16
C LEU A 478 3.67 27.07 24.03
N ARG A 479 4.75 27.42 24.73
CA ARG A 479 5.36 28.77 24.65
C ARG A 479 6.13 28.95 23.34
N TYR A 480 6.22 30.18 22.85
CA TYR A 480 7.08 30.54 21.72
C TYR A 480 8.50 29.97 21.91
N GLY A 481 9.00 29.25 20.91
CA GLY A 481 10.34 28.65 20.93
C GLY A 481 10.47 27.36 21.75
N ALA A 482 9.43 26.91 22.44
CA ALA A 482 9.41 25.61 23.12
C ALA A 482 9.49 24.47 22.09
N SER A 483 10.15 23.37 22.44
CA SER A 483 10.14 22.16 21.61
C SER A 483 8.74 21.56 21.59
N LEU A 484 8.30 21.10 20.41
CA LEU A 484 7.02 20.39 20.28
C LEU A 484 7.00 19.08 21.08
N SER A 485 8.16 18.50 21.40
CA SER A 485 8.27 17.30 22.25
C SER A 485 7.74 17.49 23.68
N TYR A 486 7.53 18.74 24.12
CA TYR A 486 6.85 19.01 25.39
C TYR A 486 5.37 18.56 25.39
N ALA A 487 4.80 18.27 24.22
CA ALA A 487 3.49 17.63 24.06
C ALA A 487 3.58 16.09 23.92
N SER A 488 4.64 15.46 24.45
CA SER A 488 4.88 14.01 24.34
C SER A 488 3.72 13.13 24.81
N SER A 489 2.92 13.56 25.79
CA SER A 489 1.74 12.82 26.22
C SER A 489 0.76 12.55 25.08
N GLU A 490 0.53 13.54 24.22
CA GLU A 490 -0.36 13.43 23.07
C GLU A 490 0.35 12.81 21.86
N ILE A 491 1.62 13.17 21.64
CA ILE A 491 2.42 12.70 20.49
C ILE A 491 2.68 11.19 20.58
N ASP A 492 3.02 10.68 21.77
CA ASP A 492 3.38 9.27 21.98
C ASP A 492 2.14 8.38 22.17
N ASN A 493 0.98 8.97 22.47
CA ASN A 493 -0.29 8.26 22.66
C ASN A 493 -1.38 8.80 21.72
N PRO A 494 -1.25 8.54 20.40
CA PRO A 494 -2.22 9.00 19.42
C PRO A 494 -3.57 8.31 19.65
N ILE A 495 -4.62 9.13 19.79
CA ILE A 495 -6.00 8.67 19.96
C ILE A 495 -6.64 8.57 18.60
N LYS A 496 -7.03 7.35 18.22
CA LYS A 496 -7.75 7.09 16.97
C LYS A 496 -9.15 7.71 16.99
N PRO A 497 -9.51 8.55 16.00
CA PRO A 497 -10.86 9.05 15.86
C PRO A 497 -11.88 7.93 15.60
N ALA A 498 -13.13 8.12 16.03
CA ALA A 498 -14.20 7.14 15.81
C ALA A 498 -14.54 6.92 14.33
N ASN A 499 -14.27 7.90 13.46
CA ASN A 499 -14.48 7.81 12.01
C ASN A 499 -13.35 7.06 11.27
N VAL A 500 -12.26 6.69 11.95
CA VAL A 500 -11.21 5.83 11.39
C VAL A 500 -11.55 4.37 11.74
N PRO A 501 -11.59 3.45 10.76
CA PRO A 501 -11.92 2.05 11.05
C PRO A 501 -11.02 1.45 12.13
N ALA A 502 -11.62 0.68 13.05
CA ALA A 502 -10.93 0.14 14.23
C ALA A 502 -9.64 -0.63 13.87
N ALA A 503 -9.62 -1.27 12.70
CA ALA A 503 -8.50 -2.01 12.13
C ALA A 503 -7.24 -1.19 11.86
N TYR A 504 -7.35 0.09 11.52
CA TYR A 504 -6.21 0.88 11.05
C TYR A 504 -5.19 1.07 12.18
N ILE A 505 -3.91 1.16 11.87
CA ILE A 505 -2.84 1.38 12.85
C ILE A 505 -2.19 2.74 12.64
N PHE A 506 -1.66 3.33 13.70
CA PHE A 506 -0.99 4.62 13.63
C PHE A 506 0.34 4.51 12.87
N ASP A 507 0.58 5.41 11.91
CA ASP A 507 1.73 5.40 10.99
C ASP A 507 2.61 6.66 11.14
N GLY A 508 2.26 7.59 12.03
CA GLY A 508 3.06 8.78 12.35
C GLY A 508 2.32 10.11 12.32
N TRP A 509 2.99 11.15 12.81
CA TRP A 509 2.53 12.55 12.77
C TRP A 509 3.22 13.33 11.66
N TYR A 510 2.49 14.24 11.00
CA TYR A 510 2.98 15.07 9.91
C TYR A 510 2.62 16.55 10.12
N THR A 511 3.44 17.48 9.61
CA THR A 511 3.17 18.92 9.68
C THR A 511 2.34 19.45 8.52
N SER A 512 1.97 18.58 7.57
CA SER A 512 1.15 18.91 6.39
C SER A 512 -0.07 18.00 6.33
N ALA A 513 -1.21 18.56 5.95
CA ALA A 513 -2.46 17.83 5.74
C ALA A 513 -2.37 16.78 4.62
N GLY A 514 -1.44 16.96 3.66
CA GLY A 514 -1.21 16.01 2.57
C GLY A 514 -0.50 14.72 2.99
N LEU A 515 0.04 14.65 4.22
CA LEU A 515 0.77 13.49 4.77
C LEU A 515 1.95 13.06 3.86
N GLU A 516 2.60 14.05 3.23
CA GLU A 516 3.65 13.86 2.25
C GLU A 516 4.99 13.54 2.90
N GLU A 517 5.83 12.78 2.19
CA GLU A 517 7.19 12.47 2.62
C GLU A 517 8.02 13.76 2.82
N GLY A 518 8.79 13.82 3.91
CA GLY A 518 9.57 15.00 4.29
C GLY A 518 8.82 15.97 5.20
N THR A 519 7.51 15.78 5.41
CA THR A 519 6.70 16.56 6.36
C THR A 519 6.49 15.85 7.69
N GLU A 520 7.24 14.77 7.98
CA GLU A 520 7.14 14.04 9.24
C GLU A 520 7.50 14.93 10.42
N TYR A 521 6.78 14.75 11.52
CA TYR A 521 7.12 15.35 12.81
C TYR A 521 8.54 14.96 13.22
N LYS A 522 9.30 15.95 13.72
CA LYS A 522 10.63 15.75 14.30
C LYS A 522 10.69 16.38 15.70
N PRO A 523 11.30 15.70 16.70
CA PRO A 523 11.34 16.19 18.08
C PRO A 523 12.00 17.57 18.29
N ASP A 524 12.91 17.96 17.39
CA ASP A 524 13.65 19.23 17.44
C ASP A 524 12.85 20.43 16.90
N MET A 525 11.68 20.19 16.30
CA MET A 525 10.77 21.25 15.89
C MET A 525 10.31 22.10 17.08
N LYS A 526 10.14 23.40 16.83
CA LYS A 526 9.79 24.40 17.86
C LYS A 526 8.48 25.10 17.56
N MET A 527 7.82 25.56 18.62
CA MET A 527 6.61 26.36 18.52
C MET A 527 6.92 27.74 17.92
N GLY A 528 6.08 28.16 16.98
CA GLY A 528 6.23 29.42 16.24
C GLY A 528 5.53 30.60 16.93
N THR A 529 5.28 31.65 16.17
CA THR A 529 4.54 32.86 16.59
C THR A 529 3.04 32.79 16.28
N GLN A 530 2.53 31.57 16.10
CA GLN A 530 1.13 31.23 15.83
C GLN A 530 0.94 29.75 16.14
N ASP A 531 -0.32 29.32 16.19
CA ASP A 531 -0.71 27.93 16.40
C ASP A 531 -0.12 27.00 15.33
N LYS A 532 0.08 25.73 15.68
CA LYS A 532 0.68 24.70 14.81
C LYS A 532 -0.21 23.47 14.79
N PHE A 533 -0.12 22.70 13.71
CA PHE A 533 -0.95 21.52 13.48
C PHE A 533 -0.06 20.30 13.21
N LEU A 534 -0.35 19.19 13.87
CA LEU A 534 0.16 17.85 13.54
C LEU A 534 -0.99 16.98 13.07
N TYR A 535 -0.80 16.29 11.94
CA TYR A 535 -1.79 15.43 11.30
C TYR A 535 -1.42 13.97 11.50
N ALA A 536 -2.30 13.19 12.13
CA ALA A 536 -2.09 11.75 12.30
C ALA A 536 -2.32 11.01 10.96
N LYS A 537 -1.43 10.07 10.65
CA LYS A 537 -1.60 9.12 9.56
C LYS A 537 -2.02 7.76 10.13
N TRP A 538 -3.08 7.19 9.56
CA TRP A 538 -3.59 5.87 9.91
C TRP A 538 -3.49 4.95 8.70
N LYS A 539 -2.89 3.78 8.85
CA LYS A 539 -2.63 2.81 7.79
C LYS A 539 -3.43 1.53 7.98
N LYS A 540 -4.00 1.01 6.89
CA LYS A 540 -4.67 -0.29 6.84
C LYS A 540 -3.63 -1.41 7.07
N PRO A 541 -3.79 -2.30 8.07
CA PRO A 541 -2.85 -3.40 8.29
C PRO A 541 -3.05 -4.52 7.25
N ASN A 542 -2.08 -5.43 7.17
CA ASN A 542 -2.20 -6.67 6.40
C ASN A 542 -2.56 -7.85 7.32
N VAL A 543 -3.21 -8.87 6.75
CA VAL A 543 -3.51 -10.17 7.36
C VAL A 543 -2.89 -11.29 6.55
N LYS A 544 -2.61 -12.42 7.20
CA LYS A 544 -2.01 -13.62 6.59
C LYS A 544 -3.01 -14.75 6.47
N VAL A 545 -3.05 -15.36 5.29
CA VAL A 545 -3.86 -16.55 5.00
C VAL A 545 -2.93 -17.70 4.71
N ALA A 546 -2.89 -18.68 5.62
CA ALA A 546 -2.17 -19.94 5.39
C ALA A 546 -3.05 -20.91 4.59
N VAL A 547 -2.48 -21.56 3.60
CA VAL A 547 -3.22 -22.45 2.68
C VAL A 547 -2.75 -23.89 2.85
N GLU A 548 -3.67 -24.75 3.27
CA GLU A 548 -3.42 -26.18 3.47
C GLU A 548 -4.10 -26.99 2.36
N GLY A 549 -3.30 -27.42 1.37
CA GLY A 549 -3.78 -28.15 0.19
C GLY A 549 -4.27 -29.58 0.47
N ASN A 550 -4.04 -30.13 1.67
CA ASN A 550 -4.48 -31.48 2.07
C ASN A 550 -4.17 -32.58 1.04
N GLY A 551 -2.93 -32.57 0.53
CA GLY A 551 -2.46 -33.50 -0.50
C GLY A 551 -2.80 -33.09 -1.93
N ALA A 552 -3.01 -31.80 -2.18
CA ALA A 552 -3.03 -31.24 -3.54
C ALA A 552 -1.72 -31.56 -4.28
N GLU A 553 -1.83 -31.86 -5.57
CA GLU A 553 -0.69 -32.07 -6.48
C GLU A 553 -0.38 -30.82 -7.30
N SER A 554 -1.34 -29.90 -7.42
CA SER A 554 -1.11 -28.57 -7.95
C SER A 554 -0.25 -27.74 -7.01
N GLU A 555 0.62 -26.89 -7.55
CA GLU A 555 1.35 -25.90 -6.75
C GLU A 555 0.38 -24.89 -6.15
N LEU A 556 0.49 -24.67 -4.84
CA LEU A 556 -0.31 -23.71 -4.08
C LEU A 556 0.61 -22.79 -3.26
N PRO A 557 0.27 -21.51 -3.09
CA PRO A 557 1.00 -20.62 -2.20
C PRO A 557 0.84 -21.11 -0.76
N SER A 558 1.91 -21.08 0.04
CA SER A 558 1.83 -21.51 1.45
C SER A 558 1.22 -20.43 2.36
N ILE A 559 1.52 -19.15 2.07
CA ILE A 559 0.98 -17.98 2.76
C ILE A 559 0.65 -16.91 1.73
N ILE A 560 -0.52 -16.30 1.88
CA ILE A 560 -0.95 -15.12 1.13
C ILE A 560 -1.05 -13.95 2.12
N GLU A 561 -0.48 -12.80 1.79
CA GLU A 561 -0.54 -11.59 2.61
C GLU A 561 -1.33 -10.50 1.87
N ILE A 562 -2.47 -10.12 2.42
CA ILE A 562 -3.41 -9.16 1.83
C ILE A 562 -3.75 -8.06 2.85
N PRO A 563 -4.15 -6.86 2.40
CA PRO A 563 -4.71 -5.87 3.31
C PRO A 563 -5.93 -6.42 4.06
N MET A 564 -6.07 -6.10 5.33
CA MET A 564 -7.18 -6.54 6.17
C MET A 564 -8.54 -6.14 5.56
N PHE A 565 -9.56 -6.96 5.67
CA PHE A 565 -10.86 -6.83 4.99
C PHE A 565 -10.87 -7.13 3.48
N GLU A 566 -9.73 -7.39 2.85
CA GLU A 566 -9.70 -7.94 1.49
C GLU A 566 -9.97 -9.46 1.51
N ASN A 567 -9.87 -10.08 0.34
CA ASN A 567 -10.10 -11.51 0.12
C ASN A 567 -8.94 -12.12 -0.69
N VAL A 568 -8.94 -13.46 -0.86
CA VAL A 568 -7.84 -14.21 -1.50
C VAL A 568 -8.21 -14.77 -2.88
N TYR A 569 -9.28 -14.29 -3.48
CA TYR A 569 -9.79 -14.85 -4.73
C TYR A 569 -8.80 -14.71 -5.89
N GLU A 570 -8.10 -13.58 -6.01
CA GLU A 570 -7.14 -13.39 -7.10
C GLU A 570 -5.96 -14.35 -6.97
N GLU A 571 -5.43 -14.51 -5.75
CA GLU A 571 -4.27 -15.33 -5.42
C GLU A 571 -4.56 -16.84 -5.44
N LEU A 572 -5.82 -17.25 -5.25
CA LEU A 572 -6.27 -18.65 -5.27
C LEU A 572 -7.36 -18.92 -6.32
N SER A 573 -7.37 -18.14 -7.40
CA SER A 573 -8.37 -18.24 -8.47
C SER A 573 -8.36 -19.59 -9.22
N MET A 574 -7.28 -20.37 -9.09
CA MET A 574 -7.16 -21.69 -9.71
C MET A 574 -7.68 -22.80 -8.81
N ILE A 575 -8.54 -23.65 -9.36
CA ILE A 575 -9.00 -24.89 -8.72
C ILE A 575 -7.85 -25.91 -8.68
N PRO A 576 -7.42 -26.40 -7.50
CA PRO A 576 -6.33 -27.37 -7.40
C PRO A 576 -6.75 -28.78 -7.84
N SER A 577 -5.76 -29.60 -8.19
CA SER A 577 -5.91 -31.02 -8.54
C SER A 577 -5.33 -31.96 -7.49
N LYS A 578 -5.87 -33.19 -7.42
CA LYS A 578 -5.39 -34.32 -6.62
C LYS A 578 -5.78 -35.64 -7.29
N ALA A 579 -4.90 -36.63 -7.33
CA ALA A 579 -5.23 -37.95 -7.85
C ALA A 579 -6.45 -38.58 -7.14
N ASP A 580 -7.21 -39.36 -7.90
CA ASP A 580 -8.41 -40.11 -7.45
C ASP A 580 -9.55 -39.30 -6.80
N HIS A 581 -9.47 -37.97 -6.78
CA HIS A 581 -10.44 -37.11 -6.09
C HIS A 581 -10.87 -35.90 -6.93
N TRP A 582 -12.08 -35.42 -6.67
CA TRP A 582 -12.57 -34.13 -7.15
C TRP A 582 -12.43 -33.08 -6.06
N PHE A 583 -12.05 -31.85 -6.44
CA PHE A 583 -12.00 -30.73 -5.51
C PHE A 583 -13.42 -30.35 -5.07
N ALA A 584 -13.65 -30.31 -3.75
CA ALA A 584 -14.95 -30.08 -3.14
C ALA A 584 -15.06 -28.74 -2.39
N GLY A 585 -14.06 -27.86 -2.52
CA GLY A 585 -14.07 -26.50 -1.97
C GLY A 585 -13.04 -26.25 -0.87
N TRP A 586 -12.95 -25.00 -0.45
CA TRP A 586 -12.12 -24.53 0.67
C TRP A 586 -12.92 -24.46 1.97
N TYR A 587 -12.25 -24.69 3.10
CA TYR A 587 -12.85 -24.73 4.43
C TYR A 587 -12.00 -23.96 5.45
N LYS A 588 -12.62 -23.40 6.48
CA LYS A 588 -11.96 -22.60 7.53
C LYS A 588 -11.32 -23.43 8.64
N ASP A 589 -11.67 -24.71 8.69
CA ASP A 589 -11.28 -25.62 9.76
C ASP A 589 -10.71 -26.92 9.19
N ALA A 590 -9.75 -27.50 9.91
CA ALA A 590 -9.14 -28.77 9.54
C ALA A 590 -10.13 -29.95 9.54
N ALA A 591 -11.27 -29.84 10.23
CA ALA A 591 -12.32 -30.86 10.21
C ALA A 591 -13.25 -30.76 8.98
N LEU A 592 -13.06 -29.75 8.12
CA LEU A 592 -13.76 -29.57 6.84
C LEU A 592 -15.29 -29.45 7.00
N THR A 593 -15.71 -28.72 8.03
CA THR A 593 -17.12 -28.53 8.41
C THR A 593 -17.67 -27.15 8.08
N SER A 594 -16.82 -26.11 8.15
CA SER A 594 -17.15 -24.72 7.82
C SER A 594 -16.55 -24.36 6.48
N ALA A 595 -17.39 -24.24 5.44
CA ALA A 595 -16.94 -23.79 4.13
C ALA A 595 -16.31 -22.39 4.21
N PHE A 596 -15.31 -22.16 3.38
CA PHE A 596 -14.63 -20.89 3.17
C PHE A 596 -14.89 -20.43 1.73
N SER A 597 -15.38 -19.20 1.58
CA SER A 597 -15.42 -18.54 0.28
C SER A 597 -14.12 -17.77 0.09
N LEU A 598 -13.47 -17.91 -1.07
CA LEU A 598 -12.27 -17.14 -1.41
C LEU A 598 -12.53 -15.62 -1.45
N ASN A 599 -13.81 -15.20 -1.52
CA ASN A 599 -14.24 -13.81 -1.55
C ASN A 599 -14.71 -13.29 -0.18
N GLU A 600 -14.59 -14.11 0.86
CA GLU A 600 -14.90 -13.69 2.21
C GLU A 600 -13.91 -12.61 2.67
N SER A 601 -14.43 -11.56 3.31
CA SER A 601 -13.60 -10.49 3.88
C SER A 601 -12.84 -11.02 5.11
N ILE A 602 -11.52 -10.93 5.07
CA ILE A 602 -10.65 -11.51 6.09
C ILE A 602 -10.21 -10.45 7.07
N THR A 603 -10.65 -10.57 8.32
CA THR A 603 -10.43 -9.56 9.37
C THR A 603 -9.24 -9.85 10.27
N GLN A 604 -8.68 -11.06 10.19
CA GLN A 604 -7.57 -11.53 11.00
C GLN A 604 -6.87 -12.70 10.29
N ASP A 605 -5.68 -13.05 10.77
CA ASP A 605 -4.97 -14.22 10.26
C ASP A 605 -5.84 -15.49 10.35
N ILE A 606 -5.84 -16.29 9.28
CA ILE A 606 -6.66 -17.50 9.14
C ILE A 606 -5.89 -18.60 8.40
N THR A 607 -6.27 -19.85 8.62
CA THR A 607 -5.83 -21.01 7.83
C THR A 607 -7.02 -21.60 7.09
N ILE A 608 -6.85 -21.87 5.80
CA ILE A 608 -7.87 -22.49 4.95
C ILE A 608 -7.41 -23.85 4.45
N TYR A 609 -8.35 -24.77 4.25
CA TYR A 609 -8.10 -26.18 3.99
C TYR A 609 -8.86 -26.64 2.74
N ALA A 610 -8.17 -27.33 1.82
CA ALA A 610 -8.80 -27.95 0.66
C ALA A 610 -9.56 -29.21 1.06
N LYS A 611 -10.79 -29.38 0.57
CA LYS A 611 -11.58 -30.61 0.69
C LYS A 611 -11.63 -31.36 -0.64
N TRP A 612 -11.61 -32.68 -0.54
CA TRP A 612 -11.56 -33.60 -1.67
C TRP A 612 -12.69 -34.63 -1.55
N ALA A 613 -13.43 -34.86 -2.63
CA ALA A 613 -14.45 -35.91 -2.74
C ALA A 613 -13.90 -37.07 -3.58
N GLY A 614 -14.05 -38.31 -3.13
CA GLY A 614 -13.59 -39.48 -3.89
C GLY A 614 -14.39 -39.66 -5.20
N ARG A 615 -13.72 -40.14 -6.26
CA ARG A 615 -14.40 -40.50 -7.51
C ARG A 615 -15.23 -41.78 -7.34
N GLN A 616 -16.37 -41.86 -8.04
CA GLN A 616 -17.19 -43.08 -8.10
C GLN A 616 -16.36 -44.24 -8.66
N GLN A 617 -16.49 -45.44 -8.09
CA GLN A 617 -15.77 -46.63 -8.53
C GLN A 617 -16.58 -47.43 -9.57
N ALA A 618 -15.88 -48.14 -10.45
CA ALA A 618 -16.42 -49.04 -11.47
C ALA A 618 -15.73 -50.40 -11.38
N ASN A 619 -16.50 -51.48 -11.58
CA ASN A 619 -15.98 -52.85 -11.60
C ASN A 619 -15.44 -53.20 -12.98
N TRP A 620 -14.37 -53.99 -13.03
CA TRP A 620 -13.78 -54.46 -14.29
C TRP A 620 -13.35 -55.93 -14.25
N GLU A 621 -13.33 -56.55 -15.43
CA GLU A 621 -12.92 -57.93 -15.66
C GLU A 621 -11.98 -58.05 -16.88
N VAL A 622 -10.88 -58.80 -16.72
CA VAL A 622 -10.00 -59.24 -17.82
C VAL A 622 -10.22 -60.73 -18.05
N ARG A 623 -10.68 -61.11 -19.25
CA ARG A 623 -10.92 -62.50 -19.64
C ARG A 623 -9.82 -63.04 -20.55
N TYR A 624 -9.48 -64.32 -20.38
CA TYR A 624 -8.49 -65.03 -21.21
C TYR A 624 -9.15 -66.27 -21.82
N VAL A 625 -9.46 -66.21 -23.11
CA VAL A 625 -10.29 -67.23 -23.79
C VAL A 625 -9.64 -67.74 -25.07
N ASP A 626 -10.01 -68.94 -25.51
CA ASP A 626 -9.68 -69.42 -26.86
C ASP A 626 -10.56 -68.78 -27.94
N GLU A 627 -10.34 -69.13 -29.20
CA GLU A 627 -11.10 -68.61 -30.35
C GLU A 627 -12.61 -68.97 -30.30
N ASP A 628 -12.98 -70.02 -29.57
CA ASP A 628 -14.38 -70.45 -29.37
C ASP A 628 -15.01 -69.79 -28.13
N GLY A 629 -14.25 -68.98 -27.39
CA GLY A 629 -14.70 -68.27 -26.19
C GLY A 629 -14.60 -69.08 -24.89
N ASN A 630 -13.94 -70.25 -24.90
CA ASN A 630 -13.75 -71.05 -23.70
C ASN A 630 -12.63 -70.45 -22.83
N PRO A 631 -12.79 -70.38 -21.49
CA PRO A 631 -11.78 -69.82 -20.61
C PRO A 631 -10.52 -70.70 -20.57
N LEU A 632 -9.36 -70.09 -20.79
CA LEU A 632 -8.04 -70.75 -20.72
C LEU A 632 -7.31 -70.46 -19.41
N ALA A 633 -7.66 -69.36 -18.75
CA ALA A 633 -7.14 -68.98 -17.44
C ALA A 633 -8.25 -68.32 -16.60
N THR A 634 -7.99 -68.14 -15.31
CA THR A 634 -8.92 -67.44 -14.40
C THR A 634 -8.96 -65.95 -14.76
N SER A 635 -10.15 -65.37 -14.83
CA SER A 635 -10.31 -63.93 -15.07
C SER A 635 -9.68 -63.09 -13.96
N GLU A 636 -9.09 -61.94 -14.32
CA GLU A 636 -8.67 -60.91 -13.37
C GLU A 636 -9.87 -59.99 -13.07
N LEU A 637 -10.14 -59.72 -11.81
CA LEU A 637 -11.22 -58.83 -11.37
C LEU A 637 -10.65 -57.68 -10.55
N GLY A 638 -11.25 -56.50 -10.65
CA GLY A 638 -10.91 -55.39 -9.79
C GLY A 638 -11.88 -54.22 -9.86
N THR A 639 -11.52 -53.15 -9.16
CA THR A 639 -12.26 -51.89 -9.10
C THR A 639 -11.29 -50.73 -9.33
N ASP A 640 -11.74 -49.73 -10.07
CA ASP A 640 -10.99 -48.46 -10.23
C ASP A 640 -11.99 -47.31 -10.45
N ASN A 641 -11.51 -46.07 -10.55
CA ASN A 641 -12.35 -44.90 -10.78
C ASN A 641 -13.14 -45.02 -12.09
N LEU A 642 -14.41 -44.64 -12.05
CA LEU A 642 -15.21 -44.43 -13.25
C LEU A 642 -14.50 -43.43 -14.18
N TYR A 643 -14.43 -43.77 -15.46
CA TYR A 643 -13.68 -43.11 -16.53
C TYR A 643 -12.15 -43.24 -16.45
N ALA A 644 -11.60 -44.09 -15.59
CA ALA A 644 -10.19 -44.50 -15.70
C ALA A 644 -9.96 -45.36 -16.96
N VAL A 645 -8.72 -45.36 -17.44
CA VAL A 645 -8.29 -46.23 -18.54
C VAL A 645 -7.18 -47.14 -18.03
N LEU A 646 -7.46 -48.44 -18.00
CA LEU A 646 -6.51 -49.45 -17.56
C LEU A 646 -5.59 -49.85 -18.72
N TYR A 647 -4.35 -50.19 -18.41
CA TYR A 647 -3.40 -50.85 -19.32
C TYR A 647 -3.13 -52.26 -18.79
N LYS A 648 -3.46 -53.28 -19.57
CA LYS A 648 -3.34 -54.69 -19.17
C LYS A 648 -2.49 -55.46 -20.16
N SER A 649 -1.61 -56.31 -19.66
CA SER A 649 -0.79 -57.22 -20.47
C SER A 649 -1.43 -58.61 -20.51
N ALA A 650 -1.24 -59.31 -21.62
CA ALA A 650 -1.66 -60.69 -21.80
C ALA A 650 -0.90 -61.63 -20.84
N LEU A 651 -1.56 -62.73 -20.45
CA LEU A 651 -0.87 -63.85 -19.80
C LEU A 651 -0.12 -64.69 -20.83
N ASN A 652 1.07 -65.18 -20.47
CA ASN A 652 1.75 -66.22 -21.23
C ASN A 652 1.09 -67.59 -20.96
N ILE A 653 0.31 -68.10 -21.91
CA ILE A 653 -0.37 -69.39 -21.82
C ILE A 653 0.36 -70.41 -22.72
N PRO A 654 1.03 -71.43 -22.16
CA PRO A 654 1.85 -72.35 -22.95
C PRO A 654 1.06 -73.05 -24.08
N GLY A 655 1.63 -73.05 -25.28
CA GLY A 655 1.02 -73.65 -26.47
C GLY A 655 -0.04 -72.80 -27.16
N TYR A 656 -0.23 -71.56 -26.71
CA TYR A 656 -1.15 -70.59 -27.30
C TYR A 656 -0.42 -69.29 -27.65
N ALA A 657 -0.85 -68.64 -28.72
CA ALA A 657 -0.46 -67.29 -29.09
C ALA A 657 -1.66 -66.36 -28.86
N VAL A 658 -1.44 -65.23 -28.18
CA VAL A 658 -2.51 -64.26 -27.88
C VAL A 658 -2.73 -63.32 -29.05
N ASP A 659 -3.90 -62.71 -29.18
CA ASP A 659 -4.16 -61.74 -30.23
C ASP A 659 -3.25 -60.51 -30.15
N TYR A 660 -3.19 -59.87 -28.99
CA TYR A 660 -2.28 -58.75 -28.72
C TYR A 660 -1.59 -58.92 -27.36
N ALA A 661 -0.34 -58.47 -27.25
CA ALA A 661 0.43 -58.56 -26.01
C ALA A 661 -0.12 -57.66 -24.89
N ASP A 662 -0.84 -56.61 -25.25
CA ASP A 662 -1.42 -55.64 -24.33
C ASP A 662 -2.70 -55.01 -24.88
N LYS A 663 -3.60 -54.62 -23.96
CA LYS A 663 -4.87 -53.98 -24.26
C LYS A 663 -5.20 -52.88 -23.25
N ASN A 664 -5.92 -51.87 -23.70
CA ASN A 664 -6.56 -50.89 -22.82
C ASN A 664 -8.01 -51.27 -22.51
N LEU A 665 -8.51 -50.79 -21.38
CA LEU A 665 -9.92 -50.88 -20.99
C LEU A 665 -10.35 -49.54 -20.38
N SER A 666 -11.29 -48.86 -21.02
CA SER A 666 -11.93 -47.67 -20.45
C SER A 666 -13.11 -48.08 -19.57
N LEU A 667 -13.16 -47.56 -18.33
CA LEU A 667 -14.25 -47.84 -17.40
C LEU A 667 -15.38 -46.85 -17.62
N LEU A 668 -16.37 -47.19 -18.45
CA LEU A 668 -17.43 -46.26 -18.88
C LEU A 668 -18.76 -46.48 -18.18
N SER A 669 -18.93 -47.60 -17.47
CA SER A 669 -20.13 -47.91 -16.67
C SER A 669 -19.75 -48.20 -15.22
N ALA A 670 -20.47 -47.62 -14.26
CA ALA A 670 -20.32 -47.96 -12.85
C ALA A 670 -21.24 -49.12 -12.43
N ASP A 671 -22.33 -49.33 -13.17
CA ASP A 671 -23.36 -50.32 -12.85
C ASP A 671 -23.06 -51.69 -13.48
N ASP A 672 -22.32 -51.69 -14.60
CA ASP A 672 -21.91 -52.91 -15.31
C ASP A 672 -20.43 -53.24 -15.07
N VAL A 673 -20.07 -54.51 -15.28
CA VAL A 673 -18.67 -54.95 -15.29
C VAL A 673 -18.03 -54.60 -16.63
N ASN A 674 -17.09 -53.66 -16.61
CA ASN A 674 -16.32 -53.26 -17.78
C ASN A 674 -15.35 -54.40 -18.14
N THR A 675 -15.47 -54.98 -19.34
CA THR A 675 -14.74 -56.21 -19.68
C THR A 675 -13.78 -56.00 -20.84
N VAL A 676 -12.55 -56.48 -20.70
CA VAL A 676 -11.60 -56.66 -21.82
C VAL A 676 -11.25 -58.13 -21.96
N THR A 677 -11.18 -58.64 -23.19
CA THR A 677 -10.93 -60.06 -23.46
C THR A 677 -9.68 -60.23 -24.31
N PHE A 678 -8.72 -61.03 -23.84
CA PHE A 678 -7.60 -61.55 -24.63
C PHE A 678 -8.00 -62.88 -25.27
N VAL A 679 -7.82 -62.98 -26.58
CA VAL A 679 -8.20 -64.16 -27.36
C VAL A 679 -6.95 -64.90 -27.79
N TYR A 680 -6.92 -66.22 -27.60
CA TYR A 680 -5.74 -67.05 -27.77
C TYR A 680 -5.95 -68.14 -28.83
N SER A 681 -5.04 -68.25 -29.79
CA SER A 681 -5.03 -69.29 -30.82
C SER A 681 -4.01 -70.36 -30.49
N LYS A 682 -4.38 -71.64 -30.62
CA LYS A 682 -3.49 -72.77 -30.33
C LYS A 682 -2.36 -72.85 -31.36
N GLN A 683 -1.12 -72.87 -30.90
CA GLN A 683 0.04 -73.05 -31.77
C GLN A 683 0.14 -74.51 -32.22
N LYS A 684 0.30 -74.75 -33.53
CA LYS A 684 0.60 -76.09 -34.05
C LYS A 684 2.05 -76.45 -33.69
N PRO A 685 2.34 -77.69 -33.24
CA PRO A 685 3.72 -78.11 -33.03
C PRO A 685 4.51 -78.01 -34.34
N ALA A 686 5.71 -77.46 -34.28
CA ALA A 686 6.58 -77.37 -35.45
C ALA A 686 6.82 -78.77 -36.05
N GLU A 687 6.49 -78.96 -37.33
CA GLU A 687 6.82 -80.19 -38.03
C GLU A 687 8.34 -80.40 -38.01
N THR A 688 8.75 -81.52 -37.41
CA THR A 688 10.15 -81.97 -37.41
C THR A 688 10.48 -82.43 -38.82
N ILE A 689 11.27 -81.67 -39.57
CA ILE A 689 11.80 -82.15 -40.85
C ILE A 689 12.88 -83.19 -40.53
N GLU A 690 12.52 -84.47 -40.65
CA GLU A 690 13.49 -85.58 -40.66
C GLU A 690 14.33 -85.54 -41.96
N ALA A 691 15.65 -85.62 -41.81
CA ALA A 691 16.59 -85.76 -42.91
C ALA A 691 16.48 -87.17 -43.54
N PRO A 692 16.47 -87.33 -44.87
CA PRO A 692 16.51 -88.65 -45.48
C PRO A 692 17.92 -89.25 -45.39
N LYS A 693 18.01 -90.39 -44.70
CA LYS A 693 19.12 -91.34 -44.86
C LYS A 693 18.95 -92.07 -46.19
N ASP A 694 19.86 -91.82 -47.12
CA ASP A 694 20.52 -92.89 -47.88
C ASP A 694 21.65 -92.29 -48.73
N ALA A 695 22.88 -92.66 -48.36
CA ALA A 695 24.08 -92.39 -49.13
C ALA A 695 24.53 -93.68 -49.83
N LYS A 696 24.62 -93.65 -51.16
CA LYS A 696 25.54 -94.50 -51.93
C LYS A 696 26.55 -93.61 -52.66
N SER A 697 27.75 -93.59 -52.08
CA SER A 697 29.09 -93.60 -52.70
C SER A 697 29.21 -93.12 -54.15
N ASN A 698 29.90 -91.99 -54.34
CA ASN A 698 31.14 -91.96 -55.13
C ASN A 698 31.99 -90.74 -54.74
N VAL A 699 33.27 -90.99 -54.46
CA VAL A 699 34.37 -90.08 -54.09
C VAL A 699 35.60 -90.61 -54.86
N PRO A 700 36.71 -89.88 -55.14
CA PRO A 700 37.05 -88.43 -55.11
C PRO A 700 37.76 -87.90 -56.40
N ASN A 701 38.01 -86.59 -56.46
CA ASN A 701 39.27 -85.88 -56.85
C ASN A 701 38.91 -84.49 -57.40
N THR A 702 39.65 -83.38 -57.23
CA THR A 702 40.96 -82.97 -56.65
C THR A 702 40.87 -81.43 -56.67
N GLY A 703 41.16 -80.68 -55.61
CA GLY A 703 42.51 -80.16 -55.33
C GLY A 703 42.56 -78.62 -55.46
N ASP A 704 43.10 -77.98 -54.42
CA ASP A 704 43.77 -76.66 -54.33
C ASP A 704 43.01 -75.33 -54.53
N SER A 705 42.86 -74.55 -53.44
CA SER A 705 43.65 -73.33 -53.09
C SER A 705 42.85 -72.06 -53.46
N SER A 706 42.70 -70.97 -52.72
CA SER A 706 43.55 -70.24 -51.77
C SER A 706 42.77 -69.05 -51.14
N ASN A 707 43.16 -68.65 -49.92
CA ASN A 707 43.22 -67.28 -49.34
C ASN A 707 42.01 -66.31 -49.30
N ILE A 708 41.60 -66.02 -48.05
CA ILE A 708 41.58 -64.71 -47.38
C ILE A 708 41.69 -63.46 -48.28
N ALA A 709 40.61 -62.67 -48.38
CA ALA A 709 40.55 -61.21 -48.18
C ALA A 709 39.25 -60.61 -48.78
N LEU A 710 38.86 -59.46 -48.23
CA LEU A 710 38.06 -58.40 -48.86
C LEU A 710 36.52 -58.51 -48.82
N TYR A 711 35.95 -58.00 -47.72
CA TYR A 711 34.66 -57.31 -47.75
C TYR A 711 34.85 -55.95 -48.44
N GLY A 712 34.07 -55.68 -49.50
CA GLY A 712 34.04 -54.41 -50.21
C GLY A 712 32.66 -54.13 -50.80
N ALA A 713 32.30 -52.84 -50.76
CA ALA A 713 31.12 -52.17 -51.34
C ALA A 713 29.80 -52.27 -50.52
N ALA A 714 29.06 -51.20 -50.22
CA ALA A 714 29.13 -49.81 -50.67
C ALA A 714 28.55 -48.84 -49.62
N MET A 715 29.17 -47.68 -49.46
CA MET A 715 28.70 -46.50 -48.72
C MET A 715 28.72 -45.28 -49.66
N ALA A 716 27.60 -44.56 -49.70
CA ALA A 716 27.44 -43.13 -50.00
C ALA A 716 25.99 -42.81 -49.57
N ILE A 717 25.63 -41.78 -48.80
CA ILE A 717 25.91 -40.35 -48.94
C ILE A 717 25.65 -39.70 -47.56
N SER A 718 26.56 -38.84 -47.11
CA SER A 718 26.31 -37.47 -46.63
C SER A 718 27.45 -37.05 -45.70
N GLY A 719 28.14 -35.98 -46.10
CA GLY A 719 29.27 -35.42 -45.38
C GLY A 719 29.06 -33.93 -45.12
N LEU A 720 29.86 -33.48 -44.14
CA LEU A 720 30.18 -32.11 -43.72
C LEU A 720 29.10 -31.43 -42.86
N GLY A 721 29.35 -31.03 -41.61
CA GLY A 721 30.60 -30.88 -40.84
C GLY A 721 30.63 -29.50 -40.19
N ILE A 722 31.10 -29.37 -38.94
CA ILE A 722 31.72 -28.17 -38.36
C ILE A 722 32.41 -28.56 -37.04
N ILE A 723 33.69 -28.18 -36.90
CA ILE A 723 34.49 -28.21 -35.67
C ILE A 723 35.11 -26.81 -35.45
N LEU A 724 34.85 -26.27 -34.25
CA LEU A 724 35.66 -25.44 -33.31
C LEU A 724 36.42 -24.14 -33.69
N ILE A 725 36.12 -23.10 -32.86
CA ILE A 725 36.99 -22.25 -32.00
C ILE A 725 37.65 -20.93 -32.54
N VAL A 726 37.20 -19.83 -31.91
CA VAL A 726 37.88 -18.62 -31.34
C VAL A 726 38.68 -17.66 -32.26
N ALA A 727 38.25 -16.38 -32.29
CA ALA A 727 39.10 -15.20 -31.95
C ALA A 727 38.34 -13.84 -32.00
N ALA A 728 38.41 -13.12 -30.88
CA ALA A 728 38.59 -11.67 -30.70
C ALA A 728 37.87 -10.59 -31.55
N LYS A 729 37.09 -9.72 -30.88
CA LYS A 729 37.21 -8.23 -30.81
C LYS A 729 35.93 -7.68 -30.15
N ARG A 730 35.94 -7.00 -29.00
CA ARG A 730 36.41 -5.63 -28.69
C ARG A 730 35.94 -4.56 -29.70
N LYS A 731 34.86 -3.86 -29.26
CA LYS A 731 34.76 -2.39 -29.02
C LYS A 731 34.28 -1.44 -30.13
N HIS A 732 33.45 -0.49 -29.64
CA HIS A 732 32.95 0.77 -30.21
C HIS A 732 31.82 0.61 -31.25
N SER A 733 30.63 1.17 -31.07
CA SER A 733 30.28 2.53 -30.57
C SER A 733 29.08 2.54 -29.61
#